data_AF-A0A7J7IVG1-F1
#
_entry.id   AF-A0A7J7IVG1-F1
#
_cell.length_a   1.000
_cell.length_b   1.000
_cell.length_c   1.000
_cell.angle_alpha   90.00
_cell.angle_beta   90.00
_cell.angle_gamma   90.00
#
_symmetry.space_group_name_H-M   'P 1'
#
loop_
_entity.id
_entity.type
_entity.pdbx_description
1 polymer ?
#
loop_
_entity_poly.entity_id
_entity_poly.type
_entity_poly.pdbx_seq_one_letter_code
_entity_poly.pdbx_strand_id
1 'polypeptide(L)'
;MDYCKGCLLVTIKSTQCFILQVKHLCIMNVDLILWSKRARLEHAKVLEELKVKKTDLLQSEFSENRLRLSRKIGRMQVIPIQLVDPLSSTDCYTRTTQTGNIVFNSGVSHVRQATPLRILPKVEQLPAMFSWVAINKNHSVDDETELRNIPYVDGDDHDDTFIEEFVKNYDGKVHDGANVIEDTMLVKIVDNLIKQYHEERGLNFSKAEASSVSSLPPPTIIIEAVLTLLEKEVNVANVNELTKKYAHCKGDSTTPLLPNLDSATAISATREQALHTHRSLFCRRCYKYDCTLHPFEVPPATFKHKKPDISEPTEPCGPHCCLSSPVRRSLRDKSAIVGTPKAEPSEPAWTNSEQTMLRIFRPMWPSNFCQLAKVLSSKTCAQVQQFADKETVLSPGLFQAHSSPPRANMTKKRQQQRRLWTMHQKRQDMGLKTGEGLNNLYNYRPCDHSGQPCDELCPCMINSTFCEKFCLCSSGCKNRYPGCRCKAHCSTKQCPCFMAVRECDPDLCTACGASNFEPDRPDSATCKNVAIQRSQHKHLFQAPSEVAGWGIYLKEGAEKHEFISEYCGELISQNEADRRGKLYDRYMCSFLFNLNNDYVVDATRKGNKIRFANHSVNPNCYAKVMMVNGDHRIGIYAKRNIQSGEELFFDYRYGPTEQLKFVGKERYDAGSFKA
;
A
#
# COMPACT_ATOMS: atom_id res chain seq x y z
N MET A 1 59.16 39.89 -7.21
CA MET A 1 57.85 40.58 -7.19
C MET A 1 56.78 39.86 -8.00
N ASP A 2 57.08 38.73 -8.67
CA ASP A 2 56.13 38.08 -9.58
C ASP A 2 55.23 37.01 -8.94
N TYR A 3 55.56 36.51 -7.74
CA TYR A 3 54.70 35.56 -7.02
C TYR A 3 53.44 36.22 -6.40
N CYS A 4 53.51 37.50 -6.01
CA CYS A 4 52.35 38.20 -5.44
C CYS A 4 51.32 38.63 -6.51
N LYS A 5 51.73 38.84 -7.77
CA LYS A 5 50.81 39.22 -8.85
C LYS A 5 49.94 38.04 -9.33
N GLY A 6 50.46 36.82 -9.28
CA GLY A 6 49.72 35.59 -9.63
C GLY A 6 48.60 35.26 -8.62
N CYS A 7 48.89 35.35 -7.32
CA CYS A 7 47.86 35.15 -6.29
C CYS A 7 46.76 36.21 -6.35
N LEU A 8 47.09 37.50 -6.55
CA LEU A 8 46.09 38.56 -6.60
C LEU A 8 45.10 38.38 -7.77
N LEU A 9 45.57 37.95 -8.94
CA LEU A 9 44.73 37.69 -10.13
C LEU A 9 43.83 36.45 -9.97
N VAL A 10 44.28 35.41 -9.27
CA VAL A 10 43.46 34.22 -8.95
C VAL A 10 42.41 34.56 -7.90
N THR A 11 42.75 35.36 -6.87
CA THR A 11 41.80 35.80 -5.86
C THR A 11 40.73 36.72 -6.46
N ILE A 12 41.09 37.64 -7.38
CA ILE A 12 40.16 38.53 -8.09
C ILE A 12 39.23 37.76 -9.03
N LYS A 13 39.72 36.76 -9.77
CA LYS A 13 38.86 35.89 -10.60
C LYS A 13 37.92 35.02 -9.76
N SER A 14 38.37 34.51 -8.62
CA SER A 14 37.52 33.74 -7.70
C SER A 14 36.45 34.62 -7.03
N THR A 15 36.79 35.87 -6.66
CA THR A 15 35.83 36.82 -6.09
C THR A 15 34.89 37.38 -7.15
N GLN A 16 35.30 37.57 -8.40
CA GLN A 16 34.37 37.86 -9.50
C GLN A 16 33.42 36.70 -9.79
N CYS A 17 33.90 35.44 -9.78
CA CYS A 17 33.04 34.27 -9.91
C CYS A 17 32.08 34.13 -8.72
N PHE A 18 32.53 34.41 -7.50
CA PHE A 18 31.71 34.36 -6.29
C PHE A 18 30.69 35.50 -6.25
N ILE A 19 31.06 36.71 -6.64
CA ILE A 19 30.14 37.86 -6.78
C ILE A 19 29.16 37.63 -7.93
N LEU A 20 29.58 36.99 -9.04
CA LEU A 20 28.67 36.58 -10.12
C LEU A 20 27.72 35.48 -9.67
N GLN A 21 28.18 34.47 -8.91
CA GLN A 21 27.33 33.44 -8.33
C GLN A 21 26.36 34.03 -7.28
N VAL A 22 26.81 34.91 -6.40
CA VAL A 22 25.97 35.59 -5.40
C VAL A 22 25.00 36.56 -6.07
N LYS A 23 25.41 37.29 -7.12
CA LYS A 23 24.46 38.08 -7.95
C LYS A 23 23.47 37.18 -8.68
N HIS A 24 23.88 36.04 -9.22
CA HIS A 24 22.98 35.10 -9.89
C HIS A 24 21.99 34.46 -8.91
N LEU A 25 22.44 34.11 -7.70
CA LEU A 25 21.61 33.64 -6.58
C LEU A 25 20.67 34.74 -6.04
N CYS A 26 21.11 35.99 -5.93
CA CYS A 26 20.27 37.12 -5.54
C CYS A 26 19.24 37.49 -6.63
N ILE A 27 19.61 37.47 -7.91
CA ILE A 27 18.71 37.74 -9.04
C ILE A 27 17.65 36.64 -9.17
N MET A 28 18.04 35.37 -9.01
CA MET A 28 17.08 34.25 -8.99
C MET A 28 16.09 34.32 -7.83
N ASN A 29 16.51 34.84 -6.66
CA ASN A 29 15.62 35.03 -5.51
C ASN A 29 14.62 36.18 -5.73
N VAL A 30 15.03 37.27 -6.40
CA VAL A 30 14.16 38.41 -6.70
C VAL A 30 13.11 38.09 -7.76
N ASP A 31 13.49 37.37 -8.83
CA ASP A 31 12.58 36.98 -9.90
C ASP A 31 11.52 35.99 -9.36
N LEU A 32 11.93 35.02 -8.53
CA LEU A 32 10.99 34.11 -7.86
C LEU A 32 10.01 34.86 -6.95
N ILE A 33 10.46 35.85 -6.17
CA ILE A 33 9.57 36.68 -5.34
C ILE A 33 8.55 37.44 -6.19
N LEU A 34 8.96 37.98 -7.33
CA LEU A 34 8.08 38.70 -8.25
C LEU A 34 7.02 37.77 -8.84
N TRP A 35 7.43 36.62 -9.36
CA TRP A 35 6.51 35.61 -9.90
C TRP A 35 5.59 35.03 -8.82
N SER A 36 6.07 34.86 -7.59
CA SER A 36 5.24 34.43 -6.45
C SER A 36 4.15 35.46 -6.11
N LYS A 37 4.45 36.75 -6.16
CA LYS A 37 3.44 37.82 -6.01
C LYS A 37 2.40 37.77 -7.14
N ARG A 38 2.85 37.55 -8.38
CA ARG A 38 1.95 37.40 -9.53
C ARG A 38 1.04 36.19 -9.42
N ALA A 39 1.57 35.05 -8.99
CA ALA A 39 0.80 33.85 -8.74
C ALA A 39 -0.33 34.09 -7.73
N ARG A 40 -0.06 34.82 -6.63
CA ARG A 40 -1.09 35.20 -5.65
C ARG A 40 -2.15 36.14 -6.21
N LEU A 41 -1.75 37.14 -7.01
CA LEU A 41 -2.68 38.04 -7.67
C LEU A 41 -3.58 37.30 -8.67
N GLU A 42 -2.99 36.38 -9.44
CA GLU A 42 -3.72 35.59 -10.42
C GLU A 42 -4.69 34.62 -9.75
N HIS A 43 -4.27 33.98 -8.66
CA HIS A 43 -5.15 33.18 -7.80
C HIS A 43 -6.37 33.98 -7.32
N ALA A 44 -6.17 35.20 -6.82
CA ALA A 44 -7.27 36.06 -6.36
C ALA A 44 -8.24 36.43 -7.50
N LYS A 45 -7.74 36.73 -8.70
CA LYS A 45 -8.57 37.02 -9.88
C LYS A 45 -9.40 35.81 -10.30
N VAL A 46 -8.77 34.65 -10.46
CA VAL A 46 -9.46 33.41 -10.87
C VAL A 46 -10.51 33.04 -9.82
N LEU A 47 -10.23 33.23 -8.54
CA LEU A 47 -11.18 32.97 -7.46
C LEU A 47 -12.43 33.85 -7.59
N GLU A 48 -12.26 35.13 -7.87
CA GLU A 48 -13.37 36.07 -8.02
C GLU A 48 -14.22 35.78 -9.26
N GLU A 49 -13.58 35.49 -10.40
CA GLU A 49 -14.28 35.07 -11.61
C GLU A 49 -15.12 33.79 -11.39
N LEU A 50 -14.56 32.83 -10.65
CA LEU A 50 -15.27 31.60 -10.30
C LEU A 50 -16.41 31.87 -9.33
N LYS A 51 -16.25 32.76 -8.35
CA LYS A 51 -17.34 33.15 -7.44
C LYS A 51 -18.52 33.76 -8.18
N VAL A 52 -18.29 34.66 -9.13
CA VAL A 52 -19.35 35.27 -9.93
C VAL A 52 -20.09 34.21 -10.75
N LYS A 53 -19.36 33.38 -11.51
CA LYS A 53 -19.96 32.28 -12.30
C LYS A 53 -20.72 31.28 -11.43
N LYS A 54 -20.18 30.96 -10.24
CA LYS A 54 -20.81 30.06 -9.27
C LYS A 54 -22.10 30.66 -8.71
N THR A 55 -22.18 31.97 -8.50
CA THR A 55 -23.37 32.64 -7.95
C THR A 55 -24.58 32.52 -8.89
N ASP A 56 -24.37 32.76 -10.19
CA ASP A 56 -25.44 32.64 -11.19
C ASP A 56 -25.97 31.19 -11.31
N LEU A 57 -25.05 30.21 -11.33
CA LEU A 57 -25.39 28.79 -11.34
C LEU A 57 -26.11 28.36 -10.05
N LEU A 58 -25.62 28.81 -8.90
CA LEU A 58 -26.23 28.49 -7.59
C LEU A 58 -27.66 29.01 -7.49
N GLN A 59 -27.95 30.19 -8.02
CA GLN A 59 -29.31 30.74 -8.00
C GLN A 59 -30.30 29.90 -8.83
N SER A 60 -29.84 29.39 -9.99
CA SER A 60 -30.61 28.48 -10.84
C SER A 60 -30.85 27.14 -10.13
N GLU A 61 -29.78 26.50 -9.65
CA GLU A 61 -29.84 25.21 -8.93
C GLU A 61 -30.68 25.29 -7.65
N PHE A 62 -30.58 26.40 -6.89
CA PHE A 62 -31.40 26.62 -5.70
C PHE A 62 -32.89 26.66 -6.05
N SER A 63 -33.24 27.38 -7.13
CA SER A 63 -34.62 27.50 -7.59
C SER A 63 -35.18 26.14 -8.02
N GLU A 64 -34.40 25.34 -8.74
CA GLU A 64 -34.80 23.99 -9.13
C GLU A 64 -34.93 23.06 -7.92
N ASN A 65 -33.96 23.07 -7.00
CA ASN A 65 -33.99 22.29 -5.77
C ASN A 65 -35.21 22.65 -4.92
N ARG A 66 -35.57 23.93 -4.83
CA ARG A 66 -36.78 24.39 -4.14
C ARG A 66 -38.05 23.78 -4.75
N LEU A 67 -38.15 23.73 -6.07
CA LEU A 67 -39.27 23.06 -6.75
C LEU A 67 -39.30 21.55 -6.52
N ARG A 68 -38.13 20.89 -6.45
CA ARG A 68 -38.02 19.46 -6.10
C ARG A 68 -38.47 19.21 -4.65
N LEU A 69 -38.04 20.05 -3.70
CA LEU A 69 -38.43 19.99 -2.29
C LEU A 69 -39.93 20.20 -2.11
N SER A 70 -40.51 21.23 -2.72
CA SER A 70 -41.95 21.50 -2.64
C SER A 70 -42.78 20.32 -3.16
N ARG A 71 -42.37 19.69 -4.28
CA ARG A 71 -43.02 18.46 -4.79
C ARG A 71 -42.90 17.29 -3.81
N LYS A 72 -41.74 17.12 -3.18
CA LYS A 72 -41.51 16.03 -2.20
C LYS A 72 -42.34 16.22 -0.93
N ILE A 73 -42.35 17.45 -0.38
CA ILE A 73 -43.17 17.81 0.78
C ILE A 73 -44.65 17.64 0.47
N GLY A 74 -45.12 18.11 -0.70
CA GLY A 74 -46.50 17.93 -1.13
C GLY A 74 -46.89 16.45 -1.20
N ARG A 75 -46.03 15.56 -1.72
CA ARG A 75 -46.27 14.11 -1.70
C ARG A 75 -46.31 13.51 -0.29
N MET A 76 -45.46 13.98 0.63
CA MET A 76 -45.45 13.52 2.02
C MET A 76 -46.71 13.95 2.78
N GLN A 77 -47.26 15.13 2.47
CA GLN A 77 -48.52 15.62 3.05
C GLN A 77 -49.76 14.89 2.54
N VAL A 78 -49.65 14.17 1.41
CA VAL A 78 -50.73 13.34 0.82
C VAL A 78 -50.74 11.92 1.39
N ILE A 79 -49.66 11.49 2.07
CA ILE A 79 -49.70 10.27 2.89
C ILE A 79 -50.62 10.59 4.07
N PRO A 80 -51.76 9.89 4.24
CA PRO A 80 -52.64 10.18 5.36
C PRO A 80 -51.83 9.99 6.63
N ILE A 81 -51.67 11.09 7.38
CA ILE A 81 -51.19 11.07 8.75
C ILE A 81 -52.09 10.04 9.42
N GLN A 82 -51.56 8.84 9.72
CA GLN A 82 -52.23 7.94 10.65
C GLN A 82 -52.65 8.84 11.80
N LEU A 83 -53.95 8.90 12.12
CA LEU A 83 -54.48 9.67 13.24
C LEU A 83 -53.78 9.14 14.49
N VAL A 84 -52.60 9.69 14.78
CA VAL A 84 -51.90 9.47 16.03
C VAL A 84 -52.74 10.26 17.00
N ASP A 85 -53.40 9.54 17.91
CA ASP A 85 -54.20 10.17 18.94
C ASP A 85 -53.35 11.28 19.58
N PRO A 86 -53.86 12.52 19.62
CA PRO A 86 -53.11 13.61 20.23
C PRO A 86 -52.81 13.21 21.67
N LEU A 87 -51.56 13.42 22.10
CA LEU A 87 -51.10 13.11 23.46
C LEU A 87 -52.09 13.75 24.46
N SER A 88 -52.93 12.93 25.08
CA SER A 88 -53.92 13.41 26.05
C SER A 88 -53.24 13.58 27.40
N SER A 89 -53.45 14.74 28.04
CA SER A 89 -52.80 15.08 29.30
C SER A 89 -53.48 14.49 30.54
N THR A 90 -54.41 13.54 30.37
CA THR A 90 -55.39 13.19 31.42
C THR A 90 -55.23 11.74 31.89
N ASP A 91 -54.70 11.60 33.10
CA ASP A 91 -55.11 10.65 34.14
C ASP A 91 -55.16 9.14 33.84
N CYS A 92 -54.23 8.59 33.05
CA CYS A 92 -54.01 7.13 32.99
C CYS A 92 -52.90 6.62 33.95
N TYR A 93 -52.37 7.48 34.83
CA TYR A 93 -51.07 7.26 35.49
C TYR A 93 -51.12 6.74 36.94
N THR A 94 -52.16 5.99 37.32
CA THR A 94 -52.33 5.47 38.69
C THR A 94 -51.55 4.18 38.99
N ARG A 95 -50.80 3.62 38.03
CA ARG A 95 -50.12 2.30 38.20
C ARG A 95 -48.60 2.32 38.33
N THR A 96 -47.95 3.48 38.34
CA THR A 96 -46.49 3.57 38.51
C THR A 96 -46.14 4.44 39.71
N THR A 97 -45.16 4.01 40.50
CA THR A 97 -44.64 4.71 41.67
C THR A 97 -44.21 6.13 41.32
N GLN A 98 -44.98 7.13 41.74
CA GLN A 98 -44.64 8.54 41.62
C GLN A 98 -43.57 8.88 42.66
N THR A 99 -42.44 9.45 42.24
CA THR A 99 -41.30 9.75 43.12
C THR A 99 -41.06 11.25 43.33
N GLY A 100 -41.84 12.12 42.67
CA GLY A 100 -41.76 13.58 42.79
C GLY A 100 -42.50 14.32 41.67
N ASN A 101 -42.49 15.65 41.70
CA ASN A 101 -43.04 16.52 40.65
C ASN A 101 -41.94 17.38 40.02
N ILE A 102 -41.95 17.53 38.69
CA ILE A 102 -41.18 18.58 38.01
C ILE A 102 -42.02 19.84 38.00
N VAL A 103 -41.43 20.95 38.44
CA VAL A 103 -42.06 22.28 38.40
C VAL A 103 -41.40 23.08 37.28
N PHE A 104 -42.21 23.53 36.32
CA PHE A 104 -41.81 24.44 35.27
C PHE A 104 -42.19 25.86 35.65
N ASN A 105 -41.17 26.73 35.77
CA ASN A 105 -41.37 28.15 35.94
C ASN A 105 -41.26 28.82 34.57
N SER A 106 -42.34 29.48 34.13
CA SER A 106 -42.30 30.28 32.91
C SER A 106 -41.74 31.67 33.20
N GLY A 107 -40.87 32.17 32.32
CA GLY A 107 -40.42 33.57 32.35
C GLY A 107 -41.46 34.57 31.85
N VAL A 108 -42.58 34.08 31.29
CA VAL A 108 -43.61 34.90 30.62
C VAL A 108 -44.97 34.81 31.31
N SER A 109 -45.15 33.83 32.21
CA SER A 109 -46.40 33.56 32.92
C SER A 109 -46.14 33.37 34.42
N HIS A 110 -46.97 33.99 35.27
CA HIS A 110 -46.92 33.81 36.73
C HIS A 110 -47.50 32.46 37.20
N VAL A 111 -48.05 31.66 36.29
CA VAL A 111 -48.63 30.35 36.62
C VAL A 111 -47.53 29.30 36.61
N ARG A 112 -47.23 28.74 37.79
CA ARG A 112 -46.35 27.58 37.92
C ARG A 112 -47.07 26.33 37.43
N GLN A 113 -46.44 25.58 36.54
CA GLN A 113 -46.94 24.29 36.09
C GLN A 113 -46.17 23.18 36.80
N ALA A 114 -46.87 22.17 37.30
CA ALA A 114 -46.25 21.00 37.92
C ALA A 114 -46.80 19.72 37.28
N THR A 115 -45.91 18.77 36.98
CA THR A 115 -46.27 17.46 36.42
C THR A 115 -45.53 16.36 37.18
N PRO A 116 -46.12 15.17 37.39
CA PRO A 116 -45.43 14.06 38.04
C PRO A 116 -44.20 13.62 37.23
N LEU A 117 -43.08 13.43 37.93
CA LEU A 117 -41.85 12.90 37.35
C LEU A 117 -41.99 11.39 37.15
N ARG A 118 -41.74 10.92 35.92
CA ARG A 118 -41.62 9.49 35.62
C ARG A 118 -40.15 9.11 35.47
N ILE A 119 -39.66 8.30 36.40
CA ILE A 119 -38.32 7.71 36.28
C ILE A 119 -38.36 6.65 35.18
N LEU A 120 -37.49 6.79 34.18
CA LEU A 120 -37.26 5.74 33.18
C LEU A 120 -36.52 4.58 33.87
N PRO A 121 -36.91 3.31 33.62
CA PRO A 121 -36.23 2.18 34.22
C PRO A 121 -34.74 2.19 33.83
N LYS A 122 -33.86 1.82 34.77
CA LYS A 122 -32.41 1.74 34.53
C LYS A 122 -32.14 0.75 33.40
N VAL A 123 -31.44 1.20 32.36
CA VAL A 123 -30.93 0.38 31.27
C VAL A 123 -29.44 0.18 31.48
N GLU A 124 -28.97 -1.07 31.46
CA GLU A 124 -27.55 -1.38 31.57
C GLU A 124 -26.80 -0.80 30.37
N GLN A 125 -25.74 -0.04 30.65
CA GLN A 125 -24.90 0.54 29.61
C GLN A 125 -23.83 -0.45 29.19
N LEU A 126 -23.67 -0.60 27.87
CA LEU A 126 -22.56 -1.36 27.31
C LEU A 126 -21.26 -0.54 27.40
N PRO A 127 -20.10 -1.21 27.49
CA PRO A 127 -18.83 -0.49 27.46
C PRO A 127 -18.63 0.29 26.16
N ALA A 128 -17.97 1.44 26.24
CA ALA A 128 -17.73 2.30 25.09
C ALA A 128 -16.91 1.59 24.01
N MET A 129 -17.24 1.86 22.74
CA MET A 129 -16.51 1.32 21.59
C MET A 129 -16.61 2.28 20.40
N PHE A 130 -15.48 2.63 19.81
CA PHE A 130 -15.45 3.29 18.51
C PHE A 130 -15.59 2.26 17.39
N SER A 131 -16.25 2.65 16.28
CA SER A 131 -16.35 1.80 15.10
C SER A 131 -14.97 1.45 14.54
N TRP A 132 -14.79 0.18 14.17
CA TRP A 132 -13.56 -0.34 13.59
C TRP A 132 -13.89 -1.33 12.46
N VAL A 133 -12.94 -1.52 11.54
CA VAL A 133 -13.11 -2.42 10.39
C VAL A 133 -12.42 -3.76 10.64
N ALA A 134 -13.15 -4.85 10.47
CA ALA A 134 -12.60 -6.19 10.60
C ALA A 134 -11.69 -6.56 9.42
N ILE A 135 -10.48 -7.04 9.72
CA ILE A 135 -9.48 -7.47 8.73
C ILE A 135 -8.87 -8.81 9.14
N ASN A 136 -8.52 -9.63 8.14
CA ASN A 136 -7.92 -10.96 8.36
C ASN A 136 -6.40 -10.99 8.16
N LYS A 137 -5.83 -9.87 7.69
CA LYS A 137 -4.40 -9.64 7.47
C LYS A 137 -4.13 -8.18 7.70
N ASN A 138 -2.89 -7.84 8.06
CA ASN A 138 -2.45 -6.46 8.16
C ASN A 138 -2.72 -5.68 6.87
N HIS A 139 -2.83 -4.35 7.01
CA HIS A 139 -3.06 -3.45 5.89
C HIS A 139 -2.10 -2.27 5.99
N SER A 140 -1.17 -2.12 5.04
CA SER A 140 -0.25 -0.98 5.07
C SER A 140 -1.00 0.32 4.83
N VAL A 141 -0.61 1.34 5.58
CA VAL A 141 -1.12 2.71 5.45
C VAL A 141 0.07 3.65 5.43
N ASP A 142 0.04 4.59 4.49
CA ASP A 142 1.06 5.63 4.39
C ASP A 142 0.88 6.69 5.50
N ASP A 143 1.97 7.33 5.87
CA ASP A 143 1.97 8.33 6.95
C ASP A 143 1.12 9.55 6.58
N GLU A 144 0.28 10.00 7.51
CA GLU A 144 -0.60 11.16 7.30
C GLU A 144 0.23 12.45 7.49
N THR A 145 0.54 13.18 6.42
CA THR A 145 1.39 14.39 6.51
C THR A 145 0.66 15.65 7.01
N GLU A 146 -0.66 15.62 7.07
CA GLU A 146 -1.51 16.76 7.45
C GLU A 146 -2.60 16.32 8.43
N LEU A 147 -2.94 17.19 9.39
CA LEU A 147 -3.93 16.90 10.40
C LEU A 147 -5.31 17.21 9.85
N ARG A 148 -6.13 16.18 9.59
CA ARG A 148 -7.46 16.37 9.01
C ARG A 148 -8.53 16.83 10.00
N ASN A 149 -8.41 16.44 11.26
CA ASN A 149 -9.38 16.75 12.31
C ASN A 149 -8.64 17.02 13.62
N ILE A 150 -8.99 18.09 14.31
CA ILE A 150 -8.50 18.36 15.67
C ILE A 150 -9.40 17.56 16.64
N PRO A 151 -8.84 16.61 17.42
CA PRO A 151 -9.62 15.82 18.35
C PRO A 151 -10.22 16.72 19.44
N TYR A 152 -11.53 16.61 19.67
CA TYR A 152 -12.17 17.23 20.82
C TYR A 152 -11.96 16.32 22.05
N VAL A 153 -11.42 16.89 23.12
CA VAL A 153 -11.15 16.19 24.38
C VAL A 153 -11.89 16.94 25.48
N ASP A 154 -12.90 16.31 26.08
CA ASP A 154 -13.69 16.89 27.17
C ASP A 154 -12.81 17.14 28.41
N GLY A 155 -12.78 18.38 28.89
CA GLY A 155 -12.08 18.83 30.10
C GLY A 155 -12.22 20.33 30.31
N ASP A 156 -12.47 20.76 31.55
CA ASP A 156 -12.73 22.17 31.93
C ASP A 156 -11.52 23.12 31.77
N ASP A 157 -10.34 22.57 31.49
CA ASP A 157 -9.14 23.34 31.17
C ASP A 157 -8.71 23.03 29.75
N HIS A 158 -8.76 24.05 28.89
CA HIS A 158 -8.20 24.02 27.54
C HIS A 158 -6.70 23.68 27.62
N ASP A 159 -6.34 22.42 27.39
CA ASP A 159 -4.94 21.99 27.18
C ASP A 159 -4.47 22.49 25.79
N ASP A 160 -4.45 23.82 25.61
CA ASP A 160 -3.94 24.48 24.40
C ASP A 160 -2.51 24.00 24.10
N THR A 161 -1.73 23.72 25.15
CA THR A 161 -0.39 23.12 25.05
C THR A 161 -0.39 21.75 24.38
N PHE A 162 -1.36 20.89 24.66
CA PHE A 162 -1.50 19.60 23.97
C PHE A 162 -1.86 19.82 22.51
N ILE A 163 -2.81 20.70 22.21
CA ILE A 163 -3.23 20.97 20.83
C ILE A 163 -2.06 21.55 20.02
N GLU A 164 -1.33 22.52 20.59
CA GLU A 164 -0.13 23.11 19.98
C GLU A 164 0.96 22.06 19.73
N GLU A 165 1.28 21.22 20.73
CA GLU A 165 2.25 20.14 20.55
C GLU A 165 1.78 19.12 19.52
N PHE A 166 0.48 18.79 19.52
CA PHE A 166 -0.11 17.84 18.60
C PHE A 166 0.01 18.34 17.16
N VAL A 167 -0.39 19.59 16.91
CA VAL A 167 -0.27 20.27 15.61
C VAL A 167 1.19 20.40 15.17
N LYS A 168 2.12 20.64 16.10
CA LYS A 168 3.57 20.69 15.80
C LYS A 168 4.10 19.37 15.24
N ASN A 169 3.54 18.22 15.63
CA ASN A 169 3.96 16.93 15.06
C ASN A 169 3.48 16.71 13.61
N TYR A 170 2.65 17.62 13.10
CA TYR A 170 2.23 17.68 11.70
C TYR A 170 2.93 18.85 10.98
N ASP A 171 4.06 19.35 11.48
CA ASP A 171 4.74 20.55 11.00
C ASP A 171 3.84 21.81 10.98
N GLY A 172 2.80 21.86 11.82
CA GLY A 172 1.81 22.93 11.77
C GLY A 172 0.74 22.78 10.69
N LYS A 173 0.76 21.70 9.91
CA LYS A 173 -0.18 21.47 8.79
C LYS A 173 -1.49 20.90 9.32
N VAL A 174 -2.49 21.77 9.40
CA VAL A 174 -3.89 21.38 9.62
C VAL A 174 -4.64 21.55 8.31
N HIS A 175 -5.47 20.57 7.97
CA HIS A 175 -6.32 20.62 6.80
C HIS A 175 -7.37 21.73 6.98
N ASP A 176 -7.04 22.94 6.53
CA ASP A 176 -7.98 24.04 6.41
C ASP A 176 -8.62 23.97 5.01
N GLY A 177 -9.88 23.52 4.97
CA GLY A 177 -10.64 23.41 3.72
C GLY A 177 -10.82 24.73 2.96
N ALA A 178 -10.33 25.86 3.49
CA ALA A 178 -10.38 27.18 2.86
C ALA A 178 -9.29 27.44 1.79
N ASN A 179 -8.16 26.73 1.81
CA ASN A 179 -7.01 27.03 0.93
C ASN A 179 -6.72 25.98 -0.16
N VAL A 180 -7.63 25.03 -0.40
CA VAL A 180 -7.45 24.00 -1.42
C VAL A 180 -7.69 24.58 -2.82
N ILE A 181 -6.60 24.82 -3.57
CA ILE A 181 -6.69 25.16 -4.99
C ILE A 181 -7.15 23.92 -5.77
N GLU A 182 -8.40 23.94 -6.21
CA GLU A 182 -8.97 22.89 -7.08
C GLU A 182 -8.15 22.73 -8.36
N ASP A 183 -8.10 21.50 -8.91
CA ASP A 183 -7.30 21.19 -10.10
C ASP A 183 -7.67 22.04 -11.32
N THR A 184 -8.95 22.43 -11.46
CA THR A 184 -9.41 23.31 -12.53
C THR A 184 -8.92 24.75 -12.37
N MET A 185 -8.74 25.20 -11.12
CA MET A 185 -8.20 26.51 -10.78
C MET A 185 -6.68 26.52 -10.98
N LEU A 186 -6.00 25.43 -10.59
CA LEU A 186 -4.56 25.25 -10.79
C LEU A 186 -4.18 25.38 -12.27
N VAL A 187 -4.89 24.67 -13.17
CA VAL A 187 -4.62 24.74 -14.61
C VAL A 187 -4.78 26.16 -15.14
N LYS A 188 -5.85 26.86 -14.75
CA LYS A 188 -6.09 28.26 -15.16
C LYS A 188 -5.01 29.22 -14.67
N ILE A 189 -4.58 29.09 -13.42
CA ILE A 189 -3.52 29.94 -12.85
C ILE A 189 -2.22 29.72 -13.63
N VAL A 190 -1.82 28.46 -13.83
CA VAL A 190 -0.58 28.13 -14.55
C VAL A 190 -0.64 28.60 -16.00
N ASP A 191 -1.75 28.38 -16.72
CA ASP A 191 -1.93 28.85 -18.10
C ASP A 191 -1.84 30.38 -18.21
N ASN A 192 -2.48 31.11 -17.29
CA ASN A 192 -2.45 32.57 -17.27
C ASN A 192 -1.04 33.11 -16.95
N LEU A 193 -0.30 32.45 -16.05
CA LEU A 193 1.08 32.81 -15.74
C LEU A 193 2.03 32.51 -16.92
N ILE A 194 1.86 31.38 -17.61
CA ILE A 194 2.63 31.05 -18.83
C ILE A 194 2.44 32.14 -19.87
N LYS A 195 1.19 32.56 -20.09
CA LYS A 195 0.88 33.64 -21.02
C LYS A 195 1.58 34.95 -20.63
N GLN A 196 1.50 35.37 -19.37
CA GLN A 196 2.21 36.55 -18.86
C GLN A 196 3.74 36.45 -19.06
N TYR A 197 4.31 35.25 -18.86
CA TYR A 197 5.75 35.02 -19.02
C TYR A 197 6.23 35.20 -20.46
N HIS A 198 5.44 34.74 -21.43
CA HIS A 198 5.76 34.89 -22.84
C HIS A 198 5.55 36.33 -23.35
N GLU A 199 4.51 37.02 -22.85
CA GLU A 199 4.25 38.43 -23.16
C GLU A 199 5.43 39.33 -22.74
N GLU A 200 6.00 39.12 -21.55
CA GLU A 200 7.17 39.90 -21.07
C GLU A 200 8.44 39.67 -21.88
N ARG A 201 8.56 38.53 -22.56
CA ARG A 201 9.71 38.19 -23.41
C ARG A 201 9.51 38.57 -24.88
N GLY A 202 8.44 39.30 -25.20
CA GLY A 202 8.17 39.81 -26.54
C GLY A 202 7.68 38.77 -27.54
N LEU A 203 7.18 37.62 -27.06
CA LEU A 203 6.57 36.58 -27.90
C LEU A 203 5.06 36.78 -27.93
N ASN A 204 4.57 37.66 -28.81
CA ASN A 204 3.14 37.91 -28.99
C ASN A 204 2.53 36.83 -29.89
N PHE A 205 1.73 35.93 -29.31
CA PHE A 205 1.02 34.89 -30.05
C PHE A 205 -0.35 35.39 -30.53
N SER A 206 -0.69 35.11 -31.80
CA SER A 206 -2.02 35.40 -32.34
C SER A 206 -3.10 34.51 -31.68
N LYS A 207 -4.39 34.91 -31.73
CA LYS A 207 -5.51 34.12 -31.14
C LYS A 207 -5.57 32.66 -31.61
N ALA A 208 -5.07 32.36 -32.81
CA ALA A 208 -4.98 31.00 -33.36
C ALA A 208 -3.79 30.20 -32.80
N GLU A 209 -2.69 30.87 -32.43
CA GLU A 209 -1.48 30.26 -31.86
C GLU A 209 -1.55 30.10 -30.33
N ALA A 210 -2.43 30.84 -29.64
CA ALA A 210 -2.63 30.72 -28.19
C ALA A 210 -3.00 29.29 -27.72
N SER A 211 -3.68 28.51 -28.56
CA SER A 211 -3.96 27.09 -28.28
C SER A 211 -2.69 26.23 -28.36
N SER A 212 -1.71 26.60 -29.20
CA SER A 212 -0.44 25.88 -29.36
C SER A 212 0.59 26.22 -28.25
N VAL A 213 0.57 27.44 -27.70
CA VAL A 213 1.42 27.85 -26.56
C VAL A 213 1.09 27.06 -25.30
N SER A 214 -0.18 26.69 -25.15
CA SER A 214 -0.64 25.85 -24.05
C SER A 214 0.00 24.45 -24.04
N SER A 215 0.56 23.98 -25.16
CA SER A 215 1.23 22.68 -25.26
C SER A 215 2.74 22.70 -24.90
N LEU A 216 3.31 23.89 -24.66
CA LEU A 216 4.71 24.02 -24.23
C LEU A 216 4.86 23.68 -22.74
N PRO A 217 5.96 23.01 -22.33
CA PRO A 217 6.19 22.74 -20.93
C PRO A 217 6.28 24.05 -20.13
N PRO A 218 5.67 24.12 -18.94
CA PRO A 218 5.69 25.32 -18.13
C PRO A 218 7.13 25.70 -17.76
N PRO A 219 7.53 26.98 -17.91
CA PRO A 219 8.80 27.46 -17.39
C PRO A 219 8.96 27.13 -15.90
N THR A 220 10.14 26.66 -15.49
CA THR A 220 10.41 26.21 -14.12
C THR A 220 10.08 27.28 -13.08
N ILE A 221 10.39 28.56 -13.36
CA ILE A 221 10.12 29.69 -12.47
C ILE A 221 8.62 29.86 -12.14
N ILE A 222 7.72 29.48 -13.05
CA ILE A 222 6.28 29.54 -12.84
C ILE A 222 5.84 28.43 -11.89
N ILE A 223 6.36 27.21 -12.09
CA ILE A 223 6.08 26.07 -11.20
C ILE A 223 6.60 26.34 -9.79
N GLU A 224 7.81 26.90 -9.67
CA GLU A 224 8.37 27.33 -8.38
C GLU A 224 7.50 28.40 -7.71
N ALA A 225 7.02 29.40 -8.45
CA ALA A 225 6.12 30.43 -7.92
C ALA A 225 4.78 29.85 -7.44
N VAL A 226 4.20 28.88 -8.16
CA VAL A 226 2.97 28.20 -7.74
C VAL A 226 3.21 27.30 -6.52
N LEU A 227 4.38 26.69 -6.36
CA LEU A 227 4.72 25.97 -5.13
C LEU A 227 4.71 26.89 -3.91
N THR A 228 5.18 28.13 -4.03
CA THR A 228 5.09 29.12 -2.94
C THR A 228 3.66 29.55 -2.62
N LEU A 229 2.77 29.54 -3.61
CA LEU A 229 1.33 29.79 -3.42
C LEU A 229 0.67 28.64 -2.66
N LEU A 230 1.10 27.40 -2.94
CA LEU A 230 0.64 26.17 -2.29
C LEU A 230 1.33 25.88 -0.95
N GLU A 231 2.16 26.79 -0.45
CA GLU A 231 2.95 26.63 0.78
C GLU A 231 3.83 25.35 0.77
N LYS A 232 4.23 24.89 -0.42
CA LYS A 232 5.15 23.75 -0.60
C LYS A 232 6.59 24.24 -0.73
N GLU A 233 7.53 23.46 -0.20
CA GLU A 233 8.96 23.73 -0.36
C GLU A 233 9.37 23.70 -1.84
N VAL A 234 10.18 24.69 -2.26
CA VAL A 234 10.73 24.75 -3.62
C VAL A 234 11.93 23.82 -3.72
N ASN A 235 11.68 22.59 -4.14
CA ASN A 235 12.72 21.58 -4.37
C ASN A 235 12.44 20.81 -5.67
N VAL A 236 13.46 20.09 -6.18
CA VAL A 236 13.37 19.37 -7.46
C VAL A 236 12.25 18.33 -7.47
N ALA A 237 11.99 17.67 -6.34
CA ALA A 237 10.93 16.66 -6.24
C ALA A 237 9.54 17.29 -6.40
N ASN A 238 9.26 18.37 -5.67
CA ASN A 238 7.98 19.08 -5.70
C ASN A 238 7.74 19.78 -7.05
N VAL A 239 8.79 20.34 -7.67
CA VAL A 239 8.72 20.90 -9.03
C VAL A 239 8.30 19.81 -10.03
N ASN A 240 8.92 18.63 -9.94
CA ASN A 240 8.57 17.49 -10.80
C ASN A 240 7.16 16.97 -10.52
N GLU A 241 6.74 16.88 -9.25
CA GLU A 241 5.40 16.45 -8.85
C GLU A 241 4.33 17.41 -9.39
N LEU A 242 4.49 18.71 -9.18
CA LEU A 242 3.52 19.71 -9.62
C LEU A 242 3.47 19.82 -11.15
N THR A 243 4.62 19.71 -11.82
CA THR A 243 4.66 19.67 -13.30
C THR A 243 3.91 18.45 -13.84
N LYS A 244 4.08 17.27 -13.22
CA LYS A 244 3.32 16.07 -13.57
C LYS A 244 1.83 16.23 -13.27
N LYS A 245 1.48 16.83 -12.13
CA LYS A 245 0.08 17.12 -11.76
C LYS A 245 -0.58 18.03 -12.78
N TYR A 246 0.07 19.13 -13.14
CA TYR A 246 -0.44 20.06 -14.16
C TYR A 246 -0.62 19.38 -15.53
N ALA A 247 0.37 18.62 -16.00
CA ALA A 247 0.25 17.88 -17.26
C ALA A 247 -0.89 16.85 -17.23
N HIS A 248 -1.06 16.15 -16.10
CA HIS A 248 -2.17 15.22 -15.90
C HIS A 248 -3.54 15.93 -15.96
N CYS A 249 -3.69 17.04 -15.24
CA CYS A 249 -4.94 17.83 -15.22
C CYS A 249 -5.28 18.43 -16.59
N LYS A 250 -4.28 18.68 -17.44
CA LYS A 250 -4.47 19.18 -18.82
C LYS A 250 -4.88 18.09 -19.81
N GLY A 251 -4.77 16.82 -19.43
CA GLY A 251 -4.96 15.69 -20.34
C GLY A 251 -3.70 15.32 -21.14
N ASP A 252 -2.59 16.04 -20.96
CA ASP A 252 -1.29 15.80 -21.59
C ASP A 252 -0.48 14.72 -20.84
N SER A 253 -1.12 13.66 -20.36
CA SER A 253 -0.43 12.61 -19.58
C SER A 253 0.73 12.04 -20.41
N THR A 254 1.95 12.32 -19.96
CA THR A 254 3.22 11.86 -20.56
C THR A 254 3.41 10.35 -20.46
N THR A 255 2.54 9.63 -19.73
CA THR A 255 2.44 8.18 -19.77
C THR A 255 1.53 7.77 -20.92
N PRO A 256 2.06 7.17 -22.01
CA PRO A 256 1.21 6.62 -23.06
C PRO A 256 0.37 5.50 -22.45
N LEU A 257 -0.91 5.77 -22.19
CA LEU A 257 -1.88 4.74 -21.84
C LEU A 257 -2.03 3.85 -23.07
N LEU A 258 -1.46 2.65 -23.00
CA LEU A 258 -1.65 1.66 -24.05
C LEU A 258 -3.12 1.24 -24.06
N PRO A 259 -3.85 1.35 -25.18
CA PRO A 259 -5.20 0.82 -25.30
C PRO A 259 -5.23 -0.67 -24.98
N ASN A 260 -6.37 -1.16 -24.51
CA ASN A 260 -6.56 -2.59 -24.27
C ASN A 260 -6.27 -3.38 -25.57
N LEU A 261 -5.51 -4.46 -25.47
CA LEU A 261 -5.23 -5.38 -26.57
C LEU A 261 -6.50 -5.92 -27.23
N ASP A 262 -7.58 -6.06 -26.47
CA ASP A 262 -8.86 -6.57 -26.97
C ASP A 262 -9.74 -5.47 -27.61
N SER A 263 -9.31 -4.20 -27.61
CA SER A 263 -10.09 -3.11 -28.18
C SER A 263 -9.86 -2.94 -29.68
N ALA A 264 -10.86 -2.39 -30.37
CA ALA A 264 -10.72 -1.98 -31.77
C ALA A 264 -9.68 -0.86 -31.97
N THR A 265 -9.32 -0.15 -30.89
CA THR A 265 -8.31 0.91 -30.87
C THR A 265 -6.91 0.41 -30.49
N ALA A 266 -6.69 -0.91 -30.44
CA ALA A 266 -5.41 -1.50 -30.10
C ALA A 266 -4.29 -1.00 -31.03
N ILE A 267 -3.14 -0.67 -30.44
CA ILE A 267 -1.93 -0.24 -31.15
C ILE A 267 -0.87 -1.34 -31.11
N SER A 268 -0.04 -1.40 -32.14
CA SER A 268 1.07 -2.36 -32.21
C SER A 268 2.16 -1.91 -31.25
N ALA A 269 2.34 -2.62 -30.13
CA ALA A 269 3.26 -2.23 -29.07
C ALA A 269 4.41 -3.23 -28.89
N THR A 270 5.49 -2.79 -28.24
CA THR A 270 6.58 -3.68 -27.82
C THR A 270 6.16 -4.54 -26.62
N ARG A 271 6.89 -5.63 -26.36
CA ARG A 271 6.64 -6.51 -25.19
C ARG A 271 6.77 -5.75 -23.88
N GLU A 272 7.73 -4.85 -23.78
CA GLU A 272 8.00 -4.03 -22.60
C GLU A 272 6.84 -3.09 -22.30
N GLN A 273 6.31 -2.42 -23.34
CA GLN A 273 5.15 -1.55 -23.23
C GLN A 273 3.88 -2.33 -22.86
N ALA A 274 3.61 -3.45 -23.55
CA ALA A 274 2.40 -4.25 -23.32
C ALA A 274 2.36 -4.90 -21.93
N LEU A 275 3.53 -5.26 -21.37
CA LEU A 275 3.63 -5.86 -20.04
C LEU A 275 3.95 -4.85 -18.93
N HIS A 276 4.06 -3.54 -19.23
CA HIS A 276 4.45 -2.53 -18.27
C HIS A 276 3.54 -2.53 -17.04
N THR A 277 2.23 -2.35 -17.24
CA THR A 277 1.24 -2.32 -16.15
C THR A 277 1.27 -3.58 -15.30
N HIS A 278 1.36 -4.75 -15.95
CA HIS A 278 1.50 -6.02 -15.25
C HIS A 278 2.78 -6.05 -14.40
N ARG A 279 3.94 -5.68 -14.95
CA ARG A 279 5.22 -5.74 -14.23
C ARG A 279 5.30 -4.71 -13.10
N SER A 280 4.71 -3.54 -13.28
CA SER A 280 4.77 -2.45 -12.29
C SER A 280 3.79 -2.65 -11.14
N LEU A 281 2.59 -3.19 -11.40
CA LEU A 281 1.56 -3.35 -10.36
C LEU A 281 1.52 -4.74 -9.71
N PHE A 282 2.03 -5.79 -10.39
CA PHE A 282 1.94 -7.16 -9.87
C PHE A 282 2.94 -7.41 -8.75
N CYS A 283 2.45 -7.68 -7.53
CA CYS A 283 3.28 -8.09 -6.43
C CYS A 283 3.55 -9.60 -6.44
N ARG A 284 4.82 -9.99 -6.64
CA ARG A 284 5.26 -11.39 -6.65
C ARG A 284 5.16 -12.09 -5.28
N ARG A 285 5.03 -11.35 -4.18
CA ARG A 285 4.95 -11.89 -2.82
C ARG A 285 3.55 -12.40 -2.48
N CYS A 286 2.53 -11.62 -2.81
CA CYS A 286 1.14 -11.93 -2.48
C CYS A 286 0.26 -12.30 -3.69
N TYR A 287 0.80 -12.22 -4.92
CA TYR A 287 0.12 -12.53 -6.18
C TYR A 287 -1.11 -11.65 -6.45
N LYS A 288 -1.06 -10.37 -6.04
CA LYS A 288 -2.10 -9.37 -6.28
C LYS A 288 -1.53 -8.19 -7.06
N TYR A 289 -2.38 -7.52 -7.82
CA TYR A 289 -2.06 -6.20 -8.39
C TYR A 289 -2.30 -5.12 -7.34
N ASP A 290 -1.47 -4.08 -7.37
CA ASP A 290 -1.57 -2.90 -6.50
C ASP A 290 -1.63 -3.28 -5.02
N CYS A 291 -0.63 -4.06 -4.60
CA CYS A 291 -0.60 -4.62 -3.27
C CYS A 291 -0.20 -3.56 -2.23
N THR A 292 -1.16 -3.12 -1.42
CA THR A 292 -0.90 -2.17 -0.34
C THR A 292 0.12 -2.66 0.70
N LEU A 293 0.19 -3.97 0.96
CA LEU A 293 1.13 -4.56 1.92
C LEU A 293 2.62 -4.47 1.53
N HIS A 294 2.91 -4.32 0.24
CA HIS A 294 4.27 -4.39 -0.30
C HIS A 294 4.51 -3.19 -1.23
N PRO A 295 4.70 -1.99 -0.68
CA PRO A 295 4.68 -0.73 -1.43
C PRO A 295 5.90 -0.49 -2.33
N PHE A 296 6.86 -1.41 -2.38
CA PHE A 296 8.13 -1.21 -3.09
C PHE A 296 8.03 -1.56 -4.58
N GLU A 297 8.73 -0.77 -5.41
CA GLU A 297 8.88 -1.03 -6.84
C GLU A 297 9.45 -2.43 -7.09
N VAL A 298 8.80 -3.18 -7.97
CA VAL A 298 9.22 -4.53 -8.34
C VAL A 298 10.42 -4.43 -9.28
N PRO A 299 11.63 -4.89 -8.90
CA PRO A 299 12.79 -4.77 -9.77
C PRO A 299 12.53 -5.48 -11.10
N PRO A 300 12.90 -4.91 -12.27
CA PRO A 300 12.63 -5.51 -13.58
C PRO A 300 13.20 -6.94 -13.73
N ALA A 301 14.26 -7.26 -13.00
CA ALA A 301 14.86 -8.59 -12.96
C ALA A 301 13.96 -9.67 -12.36
N THR A 302 12.94 -9.32 -11.57
CA THR A 302 11.95 -10.26 -10.99
C THR A 302 11.20 -11.07 -12.04
N PHE A 303 10.94 -10.47 -13.21
CA PHE A 303 10.20 -11.10 -14.31
C PHE A 303 11.11 -11.74 -15.37
N LYS A 304 12.44 -11.78 -15.13
CA LYS A 304 13.39 -12.45 -16.02
C LYS A 304 13.42 -13.94 -15.65
N HIS A 305 12.81 -14.77 -16.50
CA HIS A 305 12.80 -16.22 -16.32
C HIS A 305 14.03 -16.88 -16.96
N LYS A 306 14.51 -17.97 -16.34
CA LYS A 306 15.37 -18.94 -17.05
C LYS A 306 14.55 -19.52 -18.20
N LYS A 307 15.12 -19.57 -19.40
CA LYS A 307 14.44 -20.17 -20.57
C LYS A 307 13.98 -21.58 -20.17
N PRO A 308 12.68 -21.89 -20.26
CA PRO A 308 12.22 -23.24 -20.07
C PRO A 308 12.91 -24.15 -21.10
N ASP A 309 13.30 -25.34 -20.66
CA ASP A 309 13.92 -26.38 -21.50
C ASP A 309 12.80 -27.00 -22.34
N ILE A 310 12.31 -26.25 -23.33
CA ILE A 310 11.20 -26.65 -24.18
C ILE A 310 11.80 -27.37 -25.38
N SER A 311 11.52 -28.66 -25.48
CA SER A 311 11.87 -29.47 -26.65
C SER A 311 11.26 -28.87 -27.92
N GLU A 312 12.06 -28.74 -28.97
CA GLU A 312 11.56 -28.33 -30.28
C GLU A 312 10.55 -29.37 -30.79
N PRO A 313 9.42 -28.95 -31.40
CA PRO A 313 8.46 -29.88 -31.97
C PRO A 313 9.12 -30.67 -33.11
N THR A 314 9.08 -32.00 -33.00
CA THR A 314 9.64 -32.92 -34.01
C THR A 314 8.66 -33.29 -35.11
N GLU A 315 7.35 -33.08 -34.87
CA GLU A 315 6.27 -33.43 -35.79
C GLU A 315 5.54 -32.19 -36.32
N PRO A 316 5.09 -32.20 -37.59
CA PRO A 316 4.37 -31.08 -38.18
C PRO A 316 2.97 -30.90 -37.56
N CYS A 317 2.61 -29.67 -37.19
CA CYS A 317 1.32 -29.36 -36.58
C CYS A 317 0.13 -29.35 -37.56
N GLY A 318 0.35 -29.66 -38.84
CA GLY A 318 -0.67 -29.63 -39.89
C GLY A 318 -0.11 -29.35 -41.30
N PRO A 319 -0.97 -29.22 -42.32
CA PRO A 319 -0.57 -29.04 -43.73
C PRO A 319 0.17 -27.72 -43.99
N HIS A 320 -0.15 -26.66 -43.22
CA HIS A 320 0.51 -25.35 -43.29
C HIS A 320 1.57 -25.18 -42.19
N CYS A 321 2.21 -26.27 -41.78
CA CYS A 321 3.27 -26.22 -40.80
C CYS A 321 4.57 -25.70 -41.42
N CYS A 322 5.22 -24.80 -40.69
CA CYS A 322 6.60 -24.36 -40.86
C CYS A 322 7.61 -25.52 -41.07
N LEU A 323 7.38 -26.68 -40.45
CA LEU A 323 8.21 -27.89 -40.59
C LEU A 323 7.95 -28.67 -41.90
N SER A 324 6.82 -28.43 -42.56
CA SER A 324 6.43 -29.06 -43.82
C SER A 324 6.89 -28.28 -45.06
N SER A 325 7.46 -27.07 -44.88
CA SER A 325 7.90 -26.21 -45.98
C SER A 325 9.14 -26.79 -46.70
N PRO A 326 9.21 -26.77 -48.05
CA PRO A 326 10.31 -27.34 -48.85
C PRO A 326 11.70 -26.81 -48.46
N VAL A 327 11.76 -25.61 -47.89
CA VAL A 327 13.01 -24.88 -47.58
C VAL A 327 13.80 -25.52 -46.43
N ARG A 328 13.15 -26.18 -45.45
CA ARG A 328 13.86 -26.89 -44.36
C ARG A 328 14.26 -28.33 -44.71
N ARG A 329 13.59 -28.98 -45.67
CA ARG A 329 14.06 -30.28 -46.22
C ARG A 329 15.40 -30.13 -46.94
N SER A 330 15.62 -29.00 -47.62
CA SER A 330 16.86 -28.72 -48.38
C SER A 330 18.13 -28.53 -47.50
N LEU A 331 17.99 -28.19 -46.21
CA LEU A 331 19.13 -28.14 -45.29
C LEU A 331 19.53 -29.51 -44.72
N ARG A 332 18.72 -30.56 -44.92
CA ARG A 332 19.09 -31.95 -44.59
C ARG A 332 19.43 -32.80 -45.82
N ASP A 333 18.79 -32.53 -46.96
CA ASP A 333 19.07 -33.22 -48.21
C ASP A 333 19.67 -32.26 -49.25
N LYS A 334 20.97 -32.44 -49.52
CA LYS A 334 21.69 -31.76 -50.61
C LYS A 334 21.24 -32.29 -51.98
N SER A 335 20.03 -31.99 -52.41
CA SER A 335 19.62 -32.08 -53.82
C SER A 335 18.13 -31.81 -53.99
N ALA A 336 17.75 -30.60 -54.42
CA ALA A 336 16.59 -30.39 -55.29
C ALA A 336 16.52 -28.95 -55.82
N ILE A 337 16.17 -28.86 -57.09
CA ILE A 337 16.13 -27.69 -57.98
C ILE A 337 14.96 -26.76 -57.61
N VAL A 338 15.22 -25.45 -57.70
CA VAL A 338 14.28 -24.36 -57.43
C VAL A 338 13.18 -24.33 -58.50
N GLY A 339 11.94 -24.56 -58.08
CA GLY A 339 10.73 -24.21 -58.83
C GLY A 339 10.11 -22.93 -58.24
N THR A 340 9.78 -21.98 -59.11
CA THR A 340 9.15 -20.69 -58.81
C THR A 340 7.81 -20.84 -58.05
N PRO A 341 7.51 -20.01 -57.02
CA PRO A 341 6.21 -20.07 -56.34
C PRO A 341 5.12 -19.48 -57.24
N LYS A 342 4.03 -20.22 -57.42
CA LYS A 342 2.75 -19.72 -57.95
C LYS A 342 2.07 -18.81 -56.91
N ALA A 343 1.34 -17.83 -57.45
CA ALA A 343 0.66 -16.72 -56.78
C ALA A 343 -0.05 -17.07 -55.45
N GLU A 344 0.18 -16.21 -54.46
CA GLU A 344 -0.33 -16.26 -53.09
C GLU A 344 -1.86 -16.03 -53.03
N PRO A 345 -2.60 -16.73 -52.14
CA PRO A 345 -3.87 -16.23 -51.65
C PRO A 345 -3.63 -15.04 -50.72
N SER A 346 -4.39 -13.96 -50.91
CA SER A 346 -4.35 -12.71 -50.14
C SER A 346 -3.92 -12.91 -48.68
N GLU A 347 -2.73 -12.41 -48.29
CA GLU A 347 -2.22 -12.50 -46.92
C GLU A 347 -3.29 -11.93 -45.95
N PRO A 348 -3.78 -12.71 -44.96
CA PRO A 348 -4.70 -12.17 -43.96
C PRO A 348 -3.98 -11.09 -43.15
N ALA A 349 -4.53 -9.88 -43.15
CA ALA A 349 -3.95 -8.73 -42.47
C ALA A 349 -3.65 -9.05 -40.99
N TRP A 350 -2.49 -8.61 -40.52
CA TRP A 350 -2.09 -8.73 -39.11
C TRP A 350 -2.69 -7.58 -38.31
N THR A 351 -3.53 -7.88 -37.33
CA THR A 351 -4.04 -6.86 -36.42
C THR A 351 -2.95 -6.40 -35.45
N ASN A 352 -3.08 -5.18 -34.95
CA ASN A 352 -2.15 -4.63 -33.95
C ASN A 352 -2.06 -5.50 -32.67
N SER A 353 -3.18 -6.12 -32.29
CA SER A 353 -3.26 -7.05 -31.16
C SER A 353 -2.47 -8.33 -31.43
N GLU A 354 -2.60 -8.92 -32.63
CA GLU A 354 -1.84 -10.11 -33.04
C GLU A 354 -0.33 -9.86 -33.05
N GLN A 355 0.10 -8.70 -33.57
CA GLN A 355 1.51 -8.30 -33.59
C GLN A 355 2.07 -8.17 -32.17
N THR A 356 1.32 -7.50 -31.28
CA THR A 356 1.73 -7.31 -29.88
C THR A 356 1.76 -8.63 -29.12
N MET A 357 0.76 -9.50 -29.32
CA MET A 357 0.71 -10.84 -28.72
C MET A 357 1.90 -11.70 -29.16
N LEU A 358 2.26 -11.68 -30.45
CA LEU A 358 3.43 -12.41 -30.94
C LEU A 358 4.73 -11.93 -30.25
N ARG A 359 4.92 -10.61 -30.12
CA ARG A 359 6.07 -10.03 -29.39
C ARG A 359 6.10 -10.44 -27.92
N ILE A 360 4.93 -10.57 -27.28
CA ILE A 360 4.81 -11.09 -25.92
C ILE A 360 5.24 -12.57 -25.87
N PHE A 361 4.70 -13.45 -26.71
CA PHE A 361 4.93 -14.89 -26.56
C PHE A 361 6.26 -15.39 -27.13
N ARG A 362 6.83 -14.70 -28.13
CA ARG A 362 8.04 -15.12 -28.84
C ARG A 362 9.25 -15.39 -27.93
N PRO A 363 9.58 -14.56 -26.92
CA PRO A 363 10.69 -14.88 -26.00
C PRO A 363 10.48 -16.15 -25.16
N MET A 364 9.23 -16.58 -24.95
CA MET A 364 8.91 -17.82 -24.20
C MET A 364 9.04 -19.06 -25.10
N TRP A 365 8.74 -18.92 -26.39
CA TRP A 365 8.89 -19.97 -27.41
C TRP A 365 9.67 -19.46 -28.64
N PRO A 366 11.00 -19.24 -28.53
CA PRO A 366 11.77 -18.57 -29.59
C PRO A 366 11.71 -19.27 -30.95
N SER A 367 11.68 -20.61 -30.94
CA SER A 367 11.73 -21.45 -32.14
C SER A 367 10.52 -22.37 -32.30
N ASN A 368 9.56 -22.34 -31.36
CA ASN A 368 8.35 -23.18 -31.41
C ASN A 368 7.16 -22.38 -31.96
N PHE A 369 7.18 -22.17 -33.28
CA PHE A 369 6.13 -21.43 -34.00
C PHE A 369 4.79 -22.17 -34.02
N CYS A 370 4.79 -23.50 -33.86
CA CYS A 370 3.55 -24.29 -33.77
C CYS A 370 2.77 -23.91 -32.51
N GLN A 371 3.46 -23.78 -31.38
CA GLN A 371 2.85 -23.35 -30.13
C GLN A 371 2.43 -21.88 -30.19
N LEU A 372 3.21 -21.01 -30.81
CA LEU A 372 2.84 -19.60 -31.02
C LEU A 372 1.58 -19.47 -31.87
N ALA A 373 1.46 -20.24 -32.96
CA ALA A 373 0.25 -20.29 -33.79
C ALA A 373 -0.96 -20.80 -33.01
N LYS A 374 -0.78 -21.82 -32.16
CA LYS A 374 -1.84 -22.34 -31.28
C LYS A 374 -2.33 -21.29 -30.27
N VAL A 375 -1.43 -20.48 -29.72
CA VAL A 375 -1.80 -19.40 -28.79
C VAL A 375 -2.51 -18.27 -29.51
N LEU A 376 -2.07 -17.88 -30.71
CA LEU A 376 -2.73 -16.84 -31.51
C LEU A 376 -4.09 -17.30 -32.06
N SER A 377 -4.26 -18.58 -32.37
CA SER A 377 -5.46 -19.22 -32.95
C SER A 377 -5.95 -18.69 -34.31
N SER A 378 -5.57 -17.46 -34.70
CA SER A 378 -5.99 -16.80 -35.95
C SER A 378 -5.01 -16.98 -37.12
N LYS A 379 -3.78 -17.41 -36.85
CA LYS A 379 -2.69 -17.53 -37.83
C LYS A 379 -2.07 -18.93 -37.81
N THR A 380 -1.61 -19.42 -38.95
CA THR A 380 -0.94 -20.72 -39.11
C THR A 380 0.54 -20.68 -38.71
N CYS A 381 1.17 -21.84 -38.46
CA CYS A 381 2.61 -21.87 -38.11
C CYS A 381 3.49 -21.18 -39.15
N ALA A 382 3.23 -21.43 -40.44
CA ALA A 382 3.99 -20.84 -41.53
C ALA A 382 3.87 -19.30 -41.55
N GLN A 383 2.67 -18.76 -41.34
CA GLN A 383 2.43 -17.31 -41.30
C GLN A 383 3.12 -16.65 -40.09
N VAL A 384 3.08 -17.30 -38.92
CA VAL A 384 3.76 -16.81 -37.71
C VAL A 384 5.28 -16.78 -37.91
N GLN A 385 5.85 -17.81 -38.53
CA GLN A 385 7.27 -17.83 -38.85
C GLN A 385 7.64 -16.71 -39.85
N GLN A 386 6.88 -16.55 -40.92
CA GLN A 386 7.13 -15.51 -41.94
C GLN A 386 7.12 -14.10 -41.31
N PHE A 387 6.15 -13.80 -40.43
CA PHE A 387 6.11 -12.53 -39.73
C PHE A 387 7.29 -12.36 -38.77
N ALA A 388 7.64 -13.40 -38.00
CA ALA A 388 8.78 -13.37 -37.09
C ALA A 388 10.10 -13.13 -37.83
N ASP A 389 10.29 -13.74 -39.00
CA ASP A 389 11.46 -13.55 -39.85
C ASP A 389 11.51 -12.10 -40.39
N LYS A 390 10.40 -11.56 -40.91
CA LYS A 390 10.25 -10.15 -41.34
C LYS A 390 10.65 -9.17 -40.21
N GLU A 391 10.18 -9.42 -38.98
CA GLU A 391 10.46 -8.57 -37.82
C GLU A 391 11.92 -8.66 -37.34
N THR A 392 12.56 -9.82 -37.47
CA THR A 392 13.97 -10.02 -37.09
C THR A 392 14.91 -9.19 -37.96
N VAL A 393 14.58 -9.05 -39.24
CA VAL A 393 15.33 -8.25 -40.22
C VAL A 393 15.16 -6.74 -39.94
N LEU A 394 13.95 -6.31 -39.56
CA LEU A 394 13.64 -4.90 -39.27
C LEU A 394 14.17 -4.42 -37.92
N SER A 395 14.50 -5.33 -36.98
CA SER A 395 14.95 -4.95 -35.62
C SER A 395 16.05 -5.89 -35.10
N PRO A 396 17.29 -5.80 -35.64
CA PRO A 396 18.39 -6.66 -35.25
C PRO A 396 18.94 -6.25 -33.87
N GLY A 397 18.29 -6.71 -32.81
CA GLY A 397 18.70 -6.42 -31.42
C GLY A 397 17.71 -6.84 -30.34
N LEU A 398 16.43 -6.98 -30.68
CA LEU A 398 15.36 -7.31 -29.70
C LEU A 398 15.46 -8.75 -29.12
N PHE A 399 16.32 -9.61 -29.68
CA PHE A 399 16.37 -11.04 -29.35
C PHE A 399 17.78 -11.58 -29.04
N GLN A 400 18.76 -10.72 -28.72
CA GLN A 400 20.11 -11.17 -28.37
C GLN A 400 20.13 -12.05 -27.10
N ALA A 401 20.80 -13.19 -27.24
CA ALA A 401 20.91 -14.22 -26.21
C ALA A 401 22.05 -13.89 -25.23
N HIS A 402 21.73 -13.63 -23.96
CA HIS A 402 22.71 -13.68 -22.88
C HIS A 402 22.82 -15.10 -22.34
N SER A 403 24.06 -15.60 -22.31
CA SER A 403 24.45 -16.95 -21.90
C SER A 403 24.16 -17.19 -20.41
N SER A 404 23.58 -18.37 -20.11
CA SER A 404 23.36 -18.84 -18.74
C SER A 404 24.54 -19.69 -18.26
N PRO A 405 24.96 -19.61 -16.99
CA PRO A 405 25.99 -20.48 -16.42
C PRO A 405 25.46 -21.92 -16.23
N PRO A 406 26.36 -22.92 -16.17
CA PRO A 406 25.99 -24.34 -16.27
C PRO A 406 25.22 -24.89 -15.06
N ARG A 407 24.39 -25.91 -15.31
CA ARG A 407 23.66 -26.68 -14.30
C ARG A 407 24.63 -27.38 -13.33
N ALA A 408 24.50 -27.13 -12.03
CA ALA A 408 25.17 -27.91 -11.00
C ALA A 408 24.36 -29.16 -10.61
N ASN A 409 25.03 -30.31 -10.55
CA ASN A 409 24.46 -31.64 -10.28
C ASN A 409 23.70 -31.74 -8.93
N MET A 410 22.50 -32.36 -8.98
CA MET A 410 21.56 -32.55 -7.86
C MET A 410 22.12 -33.32 -6.65
N THR A 411 23.13 -34.17 -6.85
CA THR A 411 23.79 -34.95 -5.80
C THR A 411 24.74 -34.12 -4.91
N LYS A 412 25.38 -33.07 -5.43
CA LYS A 412 26.25 -32.15 -4.65
C LYS A 412 25.45 -31.17 -3.78
N LYS A 413 24.19 -30.87 -4.15
CA LYS A 413 23.26 -30.00 -3.40
C LYS A 413 22.91 -30.57 -2.01
N ARG A 414 22.89 -31.90 -1.86
CA ARG A 414 22.59 -32.61 -0.60
C ARG A 414 23.66 -32.42 0.48
N GLN A 415 24.94 -32.38 0.10
CA GLN A 415 26.07 -32.24 1.04
C GLN A 415 26.32 -30.76 1.40
N GLN A 416 26.12 -29.85 0.45
CA GLN A 416 26.24 -28.40 0.64
C GLN A 416 25.16 -27.84 1.58
N GLN A 417 23.92 -28.34 1.51
CA GLN A 417 22.84 -27.93 2.40
C GLN A 417 23.08 -28.32 3.88
N ARG A 418 23.74 -29.47 4.16
CA ARG A 418 24.10 -29.85 5.54
C ARG A 418 25.13 -28.91 6.17
N ARG A 419 26.13 -28.46 5.39
CA ARG A 419 27.17 -27.52 5.88
C ARG A 419 26.62 -26.12 6.14
N LEU A 420 25.70 -25.64 5.30
CA LEU A 420 25.00 -24.36 5.52
C LEU A 420 24.16 -24.39 6.80
N TRP A 421 23.54 -25.54 7.10
CA TRP A 421 22.72 -25.70 8.31
C TRP A 421 23.53 -25.58 9.61
N THR A 422 24.74 -26.14 9.67
CA THR A 422 25.65 -26.00 10.82
C THR A 422 26.13 -24.56 11.03
N MET A 423 26.31 -23.78 9.96
CA MET A 423 26.67 -22.37 10.03
C MET A 423 25.51 -21.50 10.53
N HIS A 424 24.29 -21.77 10.04
CA HIS A 424 23.07 -21.05 10.44
C HIS A 424 22.69 -21.30 11.90
N GLN A 425 22.88 -22.51 12.40
CA GLN A 425 22.67 -22.85 13.81
C GLN A 425 23.61 -22.05 14.73
N LYS A 426 24.88 -21.88 14.35
CA LYS A 426 25.85 -21.06 15.10
C LYS A 426 25.49 -19.57 15.12
N ARG A 427 24.95 -19.02 14.03
CA ARG A 427 24.51 -17.61 13.96
C ARG A 427 23.28 -17.36 14.84
N GLN A 428 22.37 -18.32 14.93
CA GLN A 428 21.19 -18.27 15.81
C GLN A 428 21.55 -18.44 17.29
N ASP A 429 22.46 -19.35 17.62
CA ASP A 429 22.94 -19.56 19.00
C ASP A 429 23.71 -18.34 19.54
N MET A 430 24.34 -17.54 18.69
CA MET A 430 24.99 -16.28 19.08
C MET A 430 23.96 -15.16 19.35
N GLY A 431 22.92 -15.03 18.52
CA GLY A 431 21.86 -14.03 18.69
C GLY A 431 20.93 -14.29 19.88
N LEU A 432 20.77 -15.55 20.31
CA LEU A 432 20.01 -15.89 21.53
C LEU A 432 20.79 -15.61 22.83
N LYS A 433 22.13 -15.53 22.79
CA LYS A 433 22.97 -15.38 23.99
C LYS A 433 23.12 -13.94 24.48
N THR A 434 22.93 -12.94 23.63
CA THR A 434 23.13 -11.53 24.01
C THR A 434 21.87 -10.84 24.52
N GLY A 435 20.68 -11.46 24.45
CA GLY A 435 19.42 -10.80 24.85
C GLY A 435 19.00 -9.61 23.98
N GLU A 436 19.86 -9.17 23.05
CA GLU A 436 19.66 -8.05 22.12
C GLU A 436 18.85 -8.42 20.86
N GLY A 437 18.49 -9.70 20.70
CA GLY A 437 17.90 -10.25 19.46
C GLY A 437 16.46 -9.81 19.13
N LEU A 438 15.78 -9.07 20.01
CA LEU A 438 14.48 -8.44 19.74
C LEU A 438 14.60 -6.96 19.33
N ASN A 439 15.73 -6.31 19.59
CA ASN A 439 15.86 -4.86 19.43
C ASN A 439 16.31 -4.42 18.02
N ASN A 440 16.71 -5.35 17.15
CA ASN A 440 17.21 -5.04 15.80
C ASN A 440 16.59 -5.95 14.71
N LEU A 441 15.27 -6.06 14.70
CA LEU A 441 14.55 -6.71 13.60
C LEU A 441 14.21 -5.64 12.56
N TYR A 442 14.74 -5.74 11.34
CA TYR A 442 14.38 -4.89 10.22
C TYR A 442 13.41 -5.61 9.28
N ASN A 443 12.55 -4.85 8.59
CA ASN A 443 11.62 -5.45 7.64
C ASN A 443 12.38 -6.11 6.48
N TYR A 444 11.94 -7.30 6.09
CA TYR A 444 12.58 -8.04 5.01
C TYR A 444 12.29 -7.39 3.65
N ARG A 445 13.38 -7.08 2.93
CA ARG A 445 13.35 -6.58 1.55
C ARG A 445 14.14 -7.53 0.64
N PRO A 446 13.58 -7.99 -0.48
CA PRO A 446 14.30 -8.82 -1.42
C PRO A 446 15.55 -8.10 -1.96
N CYS A 447 16.70 -8.77 -1.91
CA CYS A 447 17.92 -8.21 -2.50
C CYS A 447 17.93 -8.35 -4.02
N ASP A 448 18.46 -7.33 -4.70
CA ASP A 448 18.80 -7.33 -6.12
C ASP A 448 20.25 -6.85 -6.30
N HIS A 449 21.15 -7.79 -6.59
CA HIS A 449 22.54 -7.52 -6.96
C HIS A 449 22.95 -8.55 -8.02
N SER A 450 22.44 -8.34 -9.23
CA SER A 450 22.61 -9.22 -10.37
C SER A 450 24.07 -9.65 -10.58
N GLY A 451 24.35 -10.95 -10.51
CA GLY A 451 25.68 -11.54 -10.75
C GLY A 451 26.64 -11.54 -9.55
N GLN A 452 26.36 -10.79 -8.48
CA GLN A 452 27.20 -10.74 -7.27
C GLN A 452 26.69 -11.72 -6.19
N PRO A 453 27.59 -12.32 -5.38
CA PRO A 453 27.18 -13.13 -4.23
C PRO A 453 26.55 -12.25 -3.13
N CYS A 454 25.72 -12.84 -2.26
CA CYS A 454 25.28 -12.14 -1.05
C CYS A 454 26.43 -12.11 -0.03
N ASP A 455 27.13 -10.99 0.03
CA ASP A 455 28.20 -10.68 0.97
C ASP A 455 27.77 -9.56 1.94
N GLU A 456 28.72 -8.88 2.58
CA GLU A 456 28.47 -7.81 3.56
C GLU A 456 27.77 -6.57 2.95
N LEU A 457 27.76 -6.41 1.63
CA LEU A 457 27.05 -5.33 0.94
C LEU A 457 25.60 -5.69 0.62
N CYS A 458 25.22 -6.96 0.78
CA CYS A 458 23.86 -7.41 0.51
C CYS A 458 22.88 -6.85 1.56
N PRO A 459 21.77 -6.18 1.17
CA PRO A 459 20.77 -5.65 2.11
C PRO A 459 20.25 -6.71 3.09
N CYS A 460 20.10 -7.97 2.64
CA CYS A 460 19.69 -9.05 3.54
C CYS A 460 20.76 -9.33 4.60
N MET A 461 22.05 -9.33 4.23
CA MET A 461 23.15 -9.59 5.16
C MET A 461 23.36 -8.44 6.15
N ILE A 462 23.28 -7.19 5.68
CA ILE A 462 23.37 -5.96 6.49
C ILE A 462 22.28 -5.99 7.56
N ASN A 463 21.04 -6.27 7.17
CA ASN A 463 19.89 -6.33 8.08
C ASN A 463 19.86 -7.63 8.91
N SER A 464 20.87 -8.49 8.80
CA SER A 464 20.93 -9.81 9.42
C SER A 464 19.69 -10.68 9.17
N THR A 465 19.08 -10.52 7.99
CA THR A 465 17.94 -11.30 7.52
C THR A 465 18.38 -12.39 6.54
N PHE A 466 17.63 -13.48 6.49
CA PHE A 466 17.84 -14.51 5.48
C PHE A 466 17.35 -14.03 4.10
N CYS A 467 18.04 -14.47 3.04
CA CYS A 467 17.49 -14.32 1.71
C CYS A 467 16.29 -15.29 1.55
N GLU A 468 15.17 -14.79 1.07
CA GLU A 468 13.96 -15.60 0.85
C GLU A 468 13.82 -16.01 -0.61
N LYS A 469 12.72 -16.70 -0.91
CA LYS A 469 12.31 -17.05 -2.28
C LYS A 469 12.18 -15.86 -3.23
N PHE A 470 11.93 -14.67 -2.69
CA PHE A 470 11.74 -13.44 -3.45
C PHE A 470 13.06 -12.73 -3.83
N CYS A 471 14.19 -13.05 -3.19
CA CYS A 471 15.49 -12.47 -3.53
C CYS A 471 15.94 -12.89 -4.94
N LEU A 472 16.57 -11.96 -5.65
CA LEU A 472 17.09 -12.16 -7.02
C LEU A 472 18.54 -12.67 -7.04
N CYS A 473 19.12 -12.92 -5.87
CA CYS A 473 20.40 -13.61 -5.72
C CYS A 473 20.38 -15.04 -6.28
N SER A 474 21.57 -15.62 -6.47
CA SER A 474 21.74 -16.99 -6.99
C SER A 474 20.93 -18.03 -6.20
N SER A 475 20.40 -19.04 -6.90
CA SER A 475 19.73 -20.20 -6.28
C SER A 475 20.66 -21.00 -5.35
N GLY A 476 21.98 -20.83 -5.47
CA GLY A 476 22.99 -21.40 -4.56
C GLY A 476 23.42 -20.46 -3.44
N CYS A 477 22.71 -19.35 -3.20
CA CYS A 477 23.04 -18.39 -2.15
C CYS A 477 23.13 -19.06 -0.77
N LYS A 478 24.24 -18.78 -0.07
CA LYS A 478 24.50 -19.34 1.27
C LYS A 478 23.59 -18.73 2.35
N ASN A 479 23.20 -17.47 2.17
CA ASN A 479 22.30 -16.76 3.09
C ASN A 479 20.81 -17.11 2.89
N ARG A 480 20.49 -17.98 1.93
CA ARG A 480 19.10 -18.35 1.66
C ARG A 480 18.55 -19.30 2.72
N TYR A 481 17.34 -19.04 3.20
CA TYR A 481 16.72 -19.94 4.17
C TYR A 481 16.41 -21.30 3.52
N PRO A 482 16.86 -22.43 4.10
CA PRO A 482 16.77 -23.74 3.43
C PRO A 482 15.43 -24.47 3.61
N GLY A 483 14.56 -24.01 4.52
CA GLY A 483 13.37 -24.75 4.96
C GLY A 483 13.67 -25.88 5.94
N CYS A 484 12.64 -26.65 6.32
CA CYS A 484 12.76 -27.82 7.19
C CYS A 484 12.58 -29.13 6.41
N ARG A 485 12.99 -30.24 7.02
CA ARG A 485 12.79 -31.61 6.52
C ARG A 485 12.09 -32.49 7.55
N CYS A 486 11.31 -31.87 8.43
CA CYS A 486 10.51 -32.57 9.42
C CYS A 486 9.47 -33.44 8.72
N LYS A 487 9.03 -34.52 9.37
CA LYS A 487 7.98 -35.39 8.84
C LYS A 487 6.57 -34.89 9.16
N ALA A 488 6.39 -34.20 10.28
CA ALA A 488 5.11 -33.63 10.72
C ALA A 488 5.32 -32.59 11.85
N HIS A 489 4.22 -31.96 12.27
CA HIS A 489 3.99 -31.06 13.42
C HIS A 489 4.79 -29.76 13.42
N CYS A 490 6.11 -29.79 13.30
CA CYS A 490 6.97 -28.60 13.30
C CYS A 490 6.75 -27.64 14.49
N SER A 491 6.30 -28.14 15.65
CA SER A 491 5.93 -27.33 16.82
C SER A 491 7.00 -27.29 17.92
N THR A 492 8.16 -27.90 17.69
CA THR A 492 9.24 -28.00 18.69
C THR A 492 10.55 -27.42 18.15
N LYS A 493 11.50 -27.15 19.05
CA LYS A 493 12.85 -26.69 18.69
C LYS A 493 13.62 -27.67 17.78
N GLN A 494 13.14 -28.89 17.56
CA GLN A 494 13.73 -29.81 16.57
C GLN A 494 13.50 -29.33 15.13
N CYS A 495 12.44 -28.55 14.90
CA CYS A 495 12.18 -27.96 13.60
C CYS A 495 13.00 -26.66 13.42
N PRO A 496 13.84 -26.55 12.38
CA PRO A 496 14.59 -25.33 12.10
C PRO A 496 13.72 -24.10 11.89
N CYS A 497 12.52 -24.26 11.33
CA CYS A 497 11.57 -23.15 11.14
C CYS A 497 11.08 -22.63 12.49
N PHE A 498 10.64 -23.54 13.35
CA PHE A 498 10.15 -23.19 14.68
C PHE A 498 11.24 -22.57 15.56
N MET A 499 12.44 -23.15 15.56
CA MET A 499 13.60 -22.61 16.28
C MET A 499 13.97 -21.21 15.79
N ALA A 500 13.90 -20.98 14.49
CA ALA A 500 14.17 -19.68 13.86
C ALA A 500 13.04 -18.66 14.02
N VAL A 501 11.96 -18.98 14.75
CA VAL A 501 10.80 -18.08 14.92
C VAL A 501 10.11 -17.78 13.57
N ARG A 502 9.96 -18.83 12.75
CA ARG A 502 9.38 -18.76 11.42
C ARG A 502 8.33 -19.83 11.20
N GLU A 503 7.31 -19.51 10.42
CA GLU A 503 6.44 -20.55 9.86
C GLU A 503 7.15 -21.33 8.75
N CYS A 504 6.67 -22.55 8.51
CA CYS A 504 7.16 -23.38 7.41
C CYS A 504 6.75 -22.77 6.08
N ASP A 505 7.70 -22.56 5.17
CA ASP A 505 7.42 -22.07 3.82
C ASP A 505 6.89 -23.23 2.96
N PRO A 506 5.71 -23.12 2.31
CA PRO A 506 5.13 -24.18 1.49
C PRO A 506 5.99 -24.56 0.27
N ASP A 507 6.81 -23.66 -0.26
CA ASP A 507 7.67 -23.91 -1.42
C ASP A 507 8.99 -24.62 -1.04
N LEU A 508 9.37 -24.60 0.24
CA LEU A 508 10.62 -25.20 0.75
C LEU A 508 10.38 -26.42 1.64
N CYS A 509 9.37 -26.36 2.51
CA CYS A 509 9.06 -27.34 3.55
C CYS A 509 8.08 -28.41 3.06
N THR A 510 8.39 -29.06 1.94
CA THR A 510 7.49 -30.04 1.30
C THR A 510 7.34 -31.34 2.08
N ALA A 511 8.29 -31.68 2.96
CA ALA A 511 8.29 -32.94 3.70
C ALA A 511 7.37 -32.96 4.94
N CYS A 512 7.13 -31.80 5.57
CA CYS A 512 6.40 -31.74 6.83
C CYS A 512 4.88 -31.58 6.65
N GLY A 513 4.43 -31.44 5.39
CA GLY A 513 3.05 -31.15 5.02
C GLY A 513 2.70 -29.66 4.93
N ALA A 514 3.68 -28.75 4.99
CA ALA A 514 3.41 -27.31 4.81
C ALA A 514 2.95 -26.96 3.39
N SER A 515 3.37 -27.74 2.38
CA SER A 515 2.92 -27.63 0.99
C SER A 515 1.52 -28.20 0.76
N ASN A 516 1.03 -29.07 1.65
CA ASN A 516 -0.25 -29.76 1.47
C ASN A 516 -1.36 -28.83 1.93
N PHE A 517 -2.03 -28.19 0.99
CA PHE A 517 -3.17 -27.32 1.24
C PHE A 517 -4.37 -27.83 0.46
N GLU A 518 -5.31 -28.43 1.19
CA GLU A 518 -6.63 -28.78 0.67
C GLU A 518 -7.64 -27.78 1.25
N PRO A 519 -8.25 -26.91 0.42
CA PRO A 519 -9.20 -25.89 0.89
C PRO A 519 -10.39 -26.50 1.65
N ASP A 520 -10.86 -27.67 1.21
CA ASP A 520 -12.02 -28.36 1.77
C ASP A 520 -11.71 -29.12 3.07
N ARG A 521 -10.42 -29.28 3.42
CA ARG A 521 -9.95 -30.00 4.61
C ARG A 521 -8.78 -29.25 5.27
N PRO A 522 -9.03 -28.11 5.94
CA PRO A 522 -7.98 -27.29 6.53
C PRO A 522 -7.14 -28.04 7.59
N ASP A 523 -7.72 -29.03 8.27
CA ASP A 523 -7.06 -29.84 9.30
C ASP A 523 -6.23 -31.02 8.73
N SER A 524 -6.25 -31.23 7.41
CA SER A 524 -5.45 -32.27 6.74
C SER A 524 -3.94 -32.03 6.82
N ALA A 525 -3.54 -30.83 7.20
CA ALA A 525 -2.15 -30.42 7.25
C ALA A 525 -1.42 -31.10 8.41
N THR A 526 -0.47 -31.98 8.11
CA THR A 526 0.39 -32.60 9.14
C THR A 526 1.31 -31.59 9.82
N CYS A 527 1.55 -30.43 9.22
CA CYS A 527 2.36 -29.35 9.78
C CYS A 527 1.49 -28.42 10.62
N LYS A 528 1.83 -28.20 11.90
CA LYS A 528 1.16 -27.21 12.78
C LYS A 528 1.79 -25.82 12.73
N ASN A 529 2.95 -25.66 12.07
CA ASN A 529 3.69 -24.39 11.99
C ASN A 529 3.38 -23.62 10.68
N VAL A 530 2.09 -23.50 10.38
CA VAL A 530 1.52 -22.83 9.18
C VAL A 530 0.21 -22.09 9.50
N ALA A 531 -0.10 -21.89 10.78
CA ALA A 531 -1.40 -21.44 11.24
C ALA A 531 -1.69 -19.98 10.85
N ILE A 532 -0.70 -19.09 10.94
CA ILE A 532 -0.80 -17.68 10.59
C ILE A 532 -0.96 -17.49 9.08
N GLN A 533 -0.19 -18.19 8.25
CA GLN A 533 -0.32 -18.08 6.78
C GLN A 533 -1.63 -18.66 6.25
N ARG A 534 -2.24 -19.62 6.97
CA ARG A 534 -3.52 -20.26 6.60
C ARG A 534 -4.72 -19.69 7.35
N SER A 535 -4.53 -18.69 8.22
CA SER A 535 -5.59 -18.10 9.05
C SER A 535 -6.35 -19.14 9.90
N GLN A 536 -5.64 -20.15 10.41
CA GLN A 536 -6.20 -21.21 11.29
C GLN A 536 -6.31 -20.71 12.74
N HIS A 537 -7.08 -19.64 12.96
CA HIS A 537 -7.30 -19.08 14.29
C HIS A 537 -8.43 -19.80 15.04
N LYS A 538 -8.39 -19.78 16.37
CA LYS A 538 -9.45 -20.26 17.25
C LYS A 538 -10.69 -19.36 17.16
N HIS A 539 -11.83 -19.90 17.57
CA HIS A 539 -13.08 -19.13 17.61
C HIS A 539 -13.13 -18.26 18.88
N LEU A 540 -13.26 -16.95 18.68
CA LEU A 540 -13.29 -15.95 19.75
C LEU A 540 -14.66 -15.24 19.82
N PHE A 541 -15.12 -14.93 21.03
CA PHE A 541 -16.32 -14.13 21.27
C PHE A 541 -16.04 -12.96 22.22
N GLN A 542 -16.71 -11.85 21.99
CA GLN A 542 -16.55 -10.60 22.72
C GLN A 542 -17.64 -10.47 23.77
N ALA A 543 -17.29 -10.04 24.97
CA ALA A 543 -18.21 -9.72 26.05
C ALA A 543 -17.60 -8.63 26.95
N PRO A 544 -18.38 -7.95 27.81
CA PRO A 544 -17.83 -7.02 28.81
C PRO A 544 -16.77 -7.74 29.67
N SER A 545 -15.62 -7.10 29.87
CA SER A 545 -14.51 -7.65 30.65
C SER A 545 -14.79 -7.55 32.15
N GLU A 546 -14.23 -8.47 32.94
CA GLU A 546 -14.20 -8.36 34.39
C GLU A 546 -13.17 -7.32 34.89
N VAL A 547 -12.25 -6.90 34.01
CA VAL A 547 -11.21 -5.91 34.31
C VAL A 547 -11.66 -4.52 33.86
N ALA A 548 -11.73 -4.29 32.55
CA ALA A 548 -12.10 -2.98 32.01
C ALA A 548 -12.66 -3.12 30.59
N GLY A 549 -13.72 -2.37 30.30
CA GLY A 549 -14.24 -2.24 28.95
C GLY A 549 -14.71 -3.57 28.34
N TRP A 550 -14.26 -3.83 27.12
CA TRP A 550 -14.53 -5.07 26.39
C TRP A 550 -13.40 -6.07 26.56
N GLY A 551 -13.74 -7.33 26.79
CA GLY A 551 -12.82 -8.47 26.81
C GLY A 551 -13.04 -9.41 25.62
N ILE A 552 -12.10 -10.33 25.42
CA ILE A 552 -12.23 -11.41 24.45
C ILE A 552 -12.08 -12.78 25.12
N TYR A 553 -12.95 -13.69 24.73
CA TYR A 553 -13.09 -15.00 25.35
C TYR A 553 -12.95 -16.10 24.31
N LEU A 554 -12.41 -17.23 24.76
CA LEU A 554 -12.15 -18.37 23.91
C LEU A 554 -13.36 -19.31 23.90
N LYS A 555 -13.92 -19.63 22.72
CA LYS A 555 -15.08 -20.53 22.63
C LYS A 555 -14.73 -21.98 22.93
N GLU A 556 -13.56 -22.43 22.51
CA GLU A 556 -13.08 -23.80 22.68
C GLU A 556 -11.67 -23.75 23.25
N GLY A 557 -11.38 -24.59 24.25
CA GLY A 557 -10.09 -24.57 24.95
C GLY A 557 -8.86 -24.63 24.03
N ALA A 558 -7.74 -24.14 24.54
CA ALA A 558 -6.46 -24.17 23.85
C ALA A 558 -5.37 -24.84 24.69
N GLU A 559 -4.54 -25.66 24.06
CA GLU A 559 -3.38 -26.26 24.70
C GLU A 559 -2.24 -25.25 24.85
N LYS A 560 -1.36 -25.47 25.83
CA LYS A 560 -0.16 -24.65 25.99
C LYS A 560 0.65 -24.60 24.69
N HIS A 561 1.07 -23.39 24.30
CA HIS A 561 1.77 -23.06 23.06
C HIS A 561 0.96 -23.22 21.77
N GLU A 562 -0.34 -23.47 21.87
CA GLU A 562 -1.22 -23.48 20.71
C GLU A 562 -1.46 -22.06 20.19
N PHE A 563 -1.57 -21.93 18.87
CA PHE A 563 -1.90 -20.67 18.20
C PHE A 563 -3.37 -20.32 18.43
N ILE A 564 -3.64 -19.08 18.85
CA ILE A 564 -4.99 -18.58 19.10
C ILE A 564 -5.45 -17.71 17.94
N SER A 565 -4.74 -16.63 17.66
CA SER A 565 -5.07 -15.70 16.58
C SER A 565 -3.84 -14.88 16.21
N GLU A 566 -3.80 -14.38 14.99
CA GLU A 566 -2.91 -13.27 14.64
C GLU A 566 -3.45 -11.99 15.25
N TYR A 567 -2.60 -11.06 15.67
CA TYR A 567 -2.97 -9.70 15.99
C TYR A 567 -2.86 -8.84 14.72
N CYS A 568 -4.02 -8.50 14.14
CA CYS A 568 -4.09 -7.77 12.88
C CYS A 568 -4.35 -6.29 13.10
N GLY A 569 -3.77 -5.44 12.26
CA GLY A 569 -3.99 -3.99 12.29
C GLY A 569 -3.54 -3.28 11.02
N GLU A 570 -3.62 -1.95 11.04
CA GLU A 570 -2.92 -1.10 10.08
C GLU A 570 -1.42 -1.22 10.31
N LEU A 571 -0.64 -1.41 9.25
CA LEU A 571 0.82 -1.42 9.30
C LEU A 571 1.30 -0.01 9.00
N ILE A 572 1.81 0.67 10.01
CA ILE A 572 2.23 2.09 9.97
C ILE A 572 3.70 2.23 10.32
N SER A 573 4.33 3.34 9.92
CA SER A 573 5.71 3.63 10.30
C SER A 573 5.83 3.91 11.81
N GLN A 574 7.05 3.87 12.34
CA GLN A 574 7.33 4.29 13.71
C GLN A 574 6.93 5.76 13.96
N ASN A 575 7.19 6.64 13.00
CA ASN A 575 6.85 8.07 13.12
C ASN A 575 5.34 8.30 13.21
N GLU A 576 4.57 7.60 12.37
CA GLU A 576 3.10 7.68 12.41
C GLU A 576 2.56 7.05 13.71
N ALA A 577 3.17 5.96 14.19
CA ALA A 577 2.80 5.35 15.46
C ALA A 577 3.03 6.28 16.66
N ASP A 578 4.19 6.93 16.75
CA ASP A 578 4.49 7.92 17.80
C ASP A 578 3.46 9.05 17.79
N ARG A 579 3.09 9.49 16.59
CA ARG A 579 2.16 10.61 16.45
C ARG A 579 0.72 10.26 16.80
N ARG A 580 0.25 9.06 16.40
CA ARG A 580 -1.03 8.51 16.86
C ARG A 580 -1.01 8.22 18.37
N GLY A 581 0.13 7.75 18.88
CA GLY A 581 0.36 7.44 20.28
C GLY A 581 0.07 8.61 21.22
N LYS A 582 0.47 9.84 20.85
CA LYS A 582 0.16 11.03 21.65
C LYS A 582 -1.35 11.24 21.89
N LEU A 583 -2.17 10.95 20.88
CA LEU A 583 -3.63 11.02 21.01
C LEU A 583 -4.18 9.84 21.84
N TYR A 584 -3.63 8.64 21.63
CA TYR A 584 -4.04 7.43 22.34
C TYR A 584 -3.72 7.49 23.84
N ASP A 585 -2.58 8.10 24.19
CA ASP A 585 -2.21 8.39 25.57
C ASP A 585 -3.23 9.32 26.23
N ARG A 586 -3.78 10.30 25.50
CA ARG A 586 -4.82 11.17 26.04
C ARG A 586 -6.15 10.45 26.24
N TYR A 587 -6.52 9.57 25.31
CA TYR A 587 -7.68 8.69 25.46
C TYR A 587 -7.46 7.53 26.44
N MET A 588 -6.26 7.40 27.00
CA MET A 588 -5.87 6.31 27.89
C MET A 588 -6.07 4.92 27.27
N CYS A 589 -6.02 4.80 25.94
CA CYS A 589 -6.34 3.57 25.22
C CYS A 589 -5.51 3.49 23.93
N SER A 590 -4.59 2.53 23.87
CA SER A 590 -3.71 2.29 22.72
C SER A 590 -3.83 0.84 22.23
N PHE A 591 -3.93 0.68 20.92
CA PHE A 591 -3.91 -0.62 20.24
C PHE A 591 -2.66 -0.80 19.38
N LEU A 592 -1.62 0.00 19.63
CA LEU A 592 -0.32 -0.06 18.96
C LEU A 592 0.48 -1.26 19.45
N PHE A 593 0.94 -2.08 18.52
CA PHE A 593 1.78 -3.24 18.79
C PHE A 593 3.05 -3.15 17.93
N ASN A 594 4.19 -2.90 18.57
CA ASN A 594 5.47 -2.84 17.86
C ASN A 594 5.79 -4.15 17.14
N LEU A 595 6.05 -4.08 15.83
CA LEU A 595 6.30 -5.25 14.99
C LEU A 595 7.80 -5.46 14.75
N ASN A 596 8.49 -4.39 14.32
CA ASN A 596 9.91 -4.37 14.01
C ASN A 596 10.40 -2.91 13.95
N ASN A 597 11.69 -2.67 13.69
CA ASN A 597 12.27 -1.33 13.72
C ASN A 597 11.70 -0.37 12.67
N ASP A 598 11.05 -0.89 11.63
CA ASP A 598 10.48 -0.07 10.56
C ASP A 598 8.98 0.18 10.74
N TYR A 599 8.25 -0.75 11.38
CA TYR A 599 6.78 -0.74 11.41
C TYR A 599 6.16 -1.12 12.76
N VAL A 600 4.97 -0.59 12.99
CA VAL A 600 4.05 -0.88 14.11
C VAL A 600 2.71 -1.35 13.54
N VAL A 601 2.04 -2.27 14.24
CA VAL A 601 0.67 -2.70 13.93
C VAL A 601 -0.32 -1.94 14.81
N ASP A 602 -1.18 -1.13 14.22
CA ASP A 602 -2.22 -0.35 14.88
C ASP A 602 -3.60 -0.97 14.68
N ALA A 603 -4.18 -1.56 15.72
CA ALA A 603 -5.51 -2.16 15.65
C ALA A 603 -6.66 -1.19 16.00
N THR A 604 -6.42 0.13 16.06
CA THR A 604 -7.42 1.12 16.49
C THR A 604 -8.56 1.27 15.47
N ARG A 605 -8.23 1.52 14.20
CA ARG A 605 -9.20 1.76 13.11
C ARG A 605 -9.58 0.49 12.36
N LYS A 606 -8.62 -0.41 12.14
CA LYS A 606 -8.81 -1.70 11.48
C LYS A 606 -8.13 -2.77 12.31
N GLY A 607 -8.76 -3.91 12.54
CA GLY A 607 -8.16 -5.00 13.31
C GLY A 607 -8.97 -6.28 13.27
N ASN A 608 -8.74 -7.18 14.22
CA ASN A 608 -9.54 -8.39 14.39
C ASN A 608 -9.90 -8.62 15.86
N LYS A 609 -10.71 -9.64 16.14
CA LYS A 609 -11.29 -9.89 17.47
C LYS A 609 -10.27 -9.95 18.61
N ILE A 610 -9.03 -10.41 18.36
CA ILE A 610 -8.02 -10.52 19.42
C ILE A 610 -7.55 -9.15 19.96
N ARG A 611 -7.89 -8.03 19.30
CA ARG A 611 -7.60 -6.67 19.78
C ARG A 611 -8.21 -6.35 21.15
N PHE A 612 -9.23 -7.10 21.57
CA PHE A 612 -9.90 -6.94 22.87
C PHE A 612 -9.31 -7.84 23.97
N ALA A 613 -8.19 -8.53 23.72
CA ALA A 613 -7.49 -9.26 24.78
C ALA A 613 -6.74 -8.26 25.66
N ASN A 614 -7.18 -8.13 26.91
CA ASN A 614 -6.72 -7.11 27.84
C ASN A 614 -5.30 -7.37 28.36
N HIS A 615 -4.73 -6.32 28.97
CA HIS A 615 -3.45 -6.41 29.64
C HIS A 615 -3.54 -7.27 30.90
N SER A 616 -2.50 -8.06 31.17
CA SER A 616 -2.27 -8.64 32.50
C SER A 616 -0.79 -8.88 32.73
N VAL A 617 -0.33 -8.64 33.97
CA VAL A 617 1.02 -8.99 34.44
C VAL A 617 1.18 -10.53 34.57
N ASN A 618 0.08 -11.23 34.83
CA ASN A 618 0.02 -12.70 34.90
C ASN A 618 -0.88 -13.26 33.78
N PRO A 619 -0.48 -13.09 32.51
CA PRO A 619 -1.36 -13.41 31.39
C PRO A 619 -1.47 -14.92 31.14
N ASN A 620 -2.57 -15.34 30.51
CA ASN A 620 -2.74 -16.69 30.00
C ASN A 620 -2.29 -16.84 28.53
N CYS A 621 -1.98 -15.75 27.83
CA CYS A 621 -1.43 -15.73 26.48
C CYS A 621 -0.06 -15.03 26.42
N TYR A 622 0.68 -15.26 25.34
CA TYR A 622 1.86 -14.47 24.98
C TYR A 622 1.87 -14.18 23.48
N ALA A 623 2.43 -13.03 23.12
CA ALA A 623 2.61 -12.65 21.73
C ALA A 623 4.02 -13.04 21.24
N LYS A 624 4.13 -13.35 19.95
CA LYS A 624 5.39 -13.64 19.28
C LYS A 624 5.36 -13.11 17.85
N VAL A 625 6.31 -12.23 17.51
CA VAL A 625 6.54 -11.80 16.13
C VAL A 625 7.17 -12.98 15.38
N MET A 626 6.49 -13.45 14.35
CA MET A 626 6.90 -14.57 13.51
C MET A 626 7.23 -14.06 12.11
N MET A 627 8.26 -14.63 11.49
CA MET A 627 8.50 -14.42 10.06
C MET A 627 7.70 -15.44 9.24
N VAL A 628 6.81 -14.95 8.39
CA VAL A 628 5.83 -15.73 7.62
C VAL A 628 5.91 -15.33 6.15
N ASN A 629 6.52 -16.18 5.31
CA ASN A 629 6.69 -15.92 3.88
C ASN A 629 7.28 -14.52 3.56
N GLY A 630 8.26 -14.07 4.35
CA GLY A 630 8.93 -12.78 4.20
C GLY A 630 8.27 -11.61 4.94
N ASP A 631 7.08 -11.80 5.53
CA ASP A 631 6.39 -10.78 6.32
C ASP A 631 6.53 -11.05 7.82
N HIS A 632 6.79 -10.01 8.61
CA HIS A 632 6.66 -10.09 10.07
C HIS A 632 5.17 -10.04 10.44
N ARG A 633 4.71 -10.99 11.26
CA ARG A 633 3.30 -11.09 11.71
C ARG A 633 3.26 -11.43 13.20
N ILE A 634 2.34 -10.83 13.95
CA ILE A 634 2.21 -11.06 15.39
C ILE A 634 1.25 -12.22 15.63
N GLY A 635 1.75 -13.35 16.13
CA GLY A 635 0.91 -14.44 16.58
C GLY A 635 0.67 -14.38 18.09
N ILE A 636 -0.56 -14.58 18.52
CA ILE A 636 -0.96 -14.77 19.91
C ILE A 636 -1.09 -16.27 20.20
N TYR A 637 -0.40 -16.73 21.25
CA TYR A 637 -0.31 -18.13 21.63
C TYR A 637 -0.69 -18.33 23.09
N ALA A 638 -1.22 -19.50 23.42
CA ALA A 638 -1.55 -19.85 24.80
C ALA A 638 -0.27 -20.06 25.64
N LYS A 639 -0.14 -19.39 26.79
CA LYS A 639 0.99 -19.51 27.73
C LYS A 639 0.85 -20.74 28.64
N ARG A 640 -0.39 -21.15 28.89
CA ARG A 640 -0.80 -22.35 29.63
C ARG A 640 -1.99 -23.00 28.91
N ASN A 641 -2.47 -24.13 29.40
CA ASN A 641 -3.76 -24.64 28.94
C ASN A 641 -4.86 -23.65 29.35
N ILE A 642 -5.77 -23.35 28.42
CA ILE A 642 -6.89 -22.40 28.57
C ILE A 642 -8.19 -23.17 28.36
N GLN A 643 -9.11 -23.05 29.30
CA GLN A 643 -10.43 -23.68 29.25
C GLN A 643 -11.39 -22.89 28.35
N SER A 644 -12.46 -23.57 27.95
CA SER A 644 -13.58 -22.93 27.24
C SER A 644 -14.20 -21.83 28.09
N GLY A 645 -14.43 -20.66 27.50
CA GLY A 645 -15.03 -19.51 28.15
C GLY A 645 -14.09 -18.65 28.99
N GLU A 646 -12.79 -18.95 29.06
CA GLU A 646 -11.82 -18.07 29.73
C GLU A 646 -11.56 -16.79 28.92
N GLU A 647 -11.44 -15.66 29.63
CA GLU A 647 -10.97 -14.38 29.06
C GLU A 647 -9.48 -14.47 28.71
N LEU A 648 -9.09 -13.89 27.59
CA LEU A 648 -7.71 -13.89 27.12
C LEU A 648 -7.00 -12.60 27.50
N PHE A 649 -5.81 -12.76 28.08
CA PHE A 649 -4.94 -11.67 28.46
C PHE A 649 -3.52 -11.90 27.94
N PHE A 650 -2.83 -10.84 27.55
CA PHE A 650 -1.39 -10.87 27.29
C PHE A 650 -0.67 -9.68 27.91
N ASP A 651 0.63 -9.84 28.16
CA ASP A 651 1.45 -8.76 28.69
C ASP A 651 1.76 -7.75 27.57
N TYR A 652 1.36 -6.49 27.78
CA TYR A 652 1.54 -5.40 26.83
C TYR A 652 2.97 -4.84 26.88
N ARG A 653 3.75 -5.23 27.90
CA ARG A 653 5.12 -4.77 28.13
C ARG A 653 5.24 -3.25 28.25
N TYR A 654 4.23 -2.63 28.85
CA TYR A 654 4.27 -1.21 29.20
C TYR A 654 5.59 -0.86 29.89
N GLY A 655 6.18 0.26 29.49
CA GLY A 655 7.33 0.83 30.17
C GLY A 655 6.99 1.18 31.63
N PRO A 656 7.98 1.37 32.52
CA PRO A 656 7.73 1.66 33.94
C PRO A 656 6.78 2.84 34.17
N THR A 657 6.86 3.88 33.33
CA THR A 657 6.01 5.07 33.37
C THR A 657 4.58 4.81 32.88
N GLU A 658 4.41 3.97 31.87
CA GLU A 658 3.10 3.58 31.32
C GLU A 658 2.36 2.63 32.27
N GLN A 659 3.08 1.69 32.90
CA GLN A 659 2.48 0.79 33.89
C GLN A 659 1.79 1.56 35.03
N LEU A 660 2.41 2.65 35.51
CA LEU A 660 1.83 3.50 36.54
C LEU A 660 0.57 4.26 36.07
N LYS A 661 0.50 4.62 34.78
CA LYS A 661 -0.60 5.41 34.21
C LYS A 661 -1.82 4.55 33.85
N PHE A 662 -1.60 3.42 33.16
CA PHE A 662 -2.67 2.63 32.56
C PHE A 662 -3.18 1.51 33.48
N VAL A 663 -2.28 0.76 34.13
CA VAL A 663 -2.66 -0.41 34.95
C VAL A 663 -3.39 -0.03 36.24
N GLY A 664 -3.08 1.15 36.80
CA GLY A 664 -3.73 1.66 38.01
C GLY A 664 -5.21 2.05 37.80
N LYS A 665 -5.55 2.63 36.64
CA LYS A 665 -6.90 3.09 36.32
C LYS A 665 -7.82 1.97 35.80
N GLU A 666 -7.29 1.01 35.04
CA GLU A 666 -8.05 -0.19 34.61
C GLU A 666 -8.65 -0.96 35.81
N ARG A 667 -8.03 -0.90 36.99
CA ARG A 667 -8.56 -1.47 38.23
C ARG A 667 -9.56 -0.57 38.97
N TYR A 668 -9.47 0.75 38.80
CA TYR A 668 -10.37 1.71 39.45
C TYR A 668 -11.72 1.81 38.74
N ASP A 669 -11.74 1.74 37.40
CA ASP A 669 -12.98 1.73 36.62
C ASP A 669 -13.78 0.42 36.78
N ALA A 670 -13.13 -0.68 37.16
CA ALA A 670 -13.81 -1.91 37.60
C ALA A 670 -14.62 -1.72 38.90
N GLY A 671 -14.19 -0.77 39.76
CA GLY A 671 -14.78 -0.52 41.08
C GLY A 671 -16.01 0.38 41.05
N SER A 672 -16.18 1.20 40.00
CA SER A 672 -17.27 2.19 39.90
C SER A 672 -18.59 1.61 39.38
N PHE A 673 -18.60 0.35 38.90
CA PHE A 673 -19.82 -0.37 38.52
C PHE A 673 -20.44 -1.21 39.66
N LYS A 674 -19.83 -1.21 40.85
CA LYS A 674 -20.44 -1.75 42.08
C LYS A 674 -20.85 -0.60 43.01
N ALA A 675 -21.95 0.07 42.66
CA ALA A 675 -22.77 0.86 43.58
C ALA A 675 -24.25 0.79 43.16
#